data_AF-A0A7Y2G395-F1
#
_entry.id   AF-A0A7Y2G395-F1
#
_cell.length_a   1.000
_cell.length_b   1.000
_cell.length_c   1.000
_cell.angle_alpha   90.00
_cell.angle_beta   90.00
_cell.angle_gamma   90.00
#
_symmetry.space_group_name_H-M   'P 1'
#
loop_
_entity.id
_entity.type
_entity.pdbx_description
1 polymer ?
#
loop_
_entity_poly.entity_id
_entity_poly.type
_entity_poly.pdbx_seq_one_letter_code
_entity_poly.pdbx_strand_id
1 'polypeptide(L)'
;PQPSPDVIPDFADSTVTVSANPGYAASPLKELFMGAHNRDVWTQPVSVPVFDIGTSFGGLKPIKRGGGMQTVSLRMENPEGRQYVLRSIDKRPENSIPEVFRETVARDVLRDQTSAQHPYGAFAIPSLADAIGVFHTSPELVFVPDDPRLLQYRSTFANQLMMLEDRPDDDMSEFANYGNSKNVVSVGSMYEDILDDNDNSVDQRAFLRVRLFDMLLSDWDRHRDQWRWAEFKTDDGAVFRPIPRDRDWALNKWDGLFPSLASFFDPKFRGFKESYGDLRGLSRNGYEQDRRLLNSLERDAWIDIADSIAAALTDSVIEEAFTRLPKEAYDLSGADLIRIMKIRRDKLRQVAEDYFEIQARIVDVVGSNKHEEFVVERLQDGRSLVSVYKIRKTGERRKLLYKRSFVQGETDEIRIFGLGGNDRFEVSGNVRKAIRLIAVGGTGDDQFIDRSSVRGLRKRTVFYDSRDGGNTWDPSRETRVVASSDPLINRYDQRAGFSHNSRSPKLFLGLNRDDGLFIGGGLNSVLHGFRKVPYASSNTLVGNYAFRTQAYNIAYSGHFVSLVGSYDATVDLHAFSPTSIRNFYGLGNETRNTVGDRTFYQAGIQRYGGSFEIGRSGGGRLMYAVGPFVESINVQEDSLRFVVLPQPGLSRTTFSNQLFTGVVARAGVSTLDHAVNPKFGINWTASAAHNIGLTDNTNNYTKVESDFALFISPLESPQVTTAFRFGGRHTFGEFPFFDAASIGASSNLRGYRNNRFAGRSAAFANAEIRTKLLDVSTLLAIGELGLLGFIDTGRVWTDDESSDVWHSGYGGGLWFNYADLFIIQGSVGISDEGNYEKIGFGFQF
;
A
#
# COMPACT_ATOMS: atom_id res chain seq x y z
N PRO A 1 32.26 3.45 -40.91
CA PRO A 1 32.14 2.80 -42.24
C PRO A 1 30.66 2.60 -42.58
N GLN A 2 30.15 3.31 -43.58
CA GLN A 2 28.80 3.06 -44.08
C GLN A 2 28.76 1.67 -44.73
N PRO A 3 27.75 0.83 -44.43
CA PRO A 3 27.60 -0.45 -45.09
C PRO A 3 27.29 -0.23 -46.59
N SER A 4 27.82 -1.14 -47.41
CA SER A 4 27.55 -1.31 -48.85
C SER A 4 26.03 -1.26 -49.15
N PRO A 5 25.59 -0.87 -50.36
CA PRO A 5 24.18 -0.90 -50.76
C PRO A 5 23.73 -2.36 -50.91
N ASP A 6 23.48 -3.02 -49.78
CA ASP A 6 22.70 -4.23 -49.72
C ASP A 6 21.30 -3.90 -50.27
N VAL A 7 20.79 -4.82 -51.09
CA VAL A 7 19.42 -4.81 -51.63
C VAL A 7 18.46 -4.31 -50.55
N ILE A 8 17.90 -3.12 -50.73
CA ILE A 8 16.90 -2.58 -49.81
C ILE A 8 15.70 -3.53 -49.88
N PRO A 9 15.40 -4.26 -48.80
CA PRO A 9 14.30 -5.20 -48.85
C PRO A 9 12.97 -4.42 -48.87
N ASP A 10 12.09 -4.80 -49.79
CA ASP A 10 10.72 -4.29 -49.90
C ASP A 10 9.77 -5.29 -49.23
N PHE A 11 9.05 -4.83 -48.22
CA PHE A 11 8.11 -5.65 -47.44
C PHE A 11 6.67 -5.15 -47.53
N ALA A 12 6.36 -4.18 -48.41
CA ALA A 12 5.10 -3.43 -48.41
C ALA A 12 3.82 -4.30 -48.47
N ASP A 13 3.90 -5.50 -49.07
CA ASP A 13 2.78 -6.45 -49.21
C ASP A 13 3.07 -7.82 -48.55
N SER A 14 4.09 -7.91 -47.70
CA SER A 14 4.48 -9.16 -47.07
C SER A 14 3.66 -9.45 -45.81
N THR A 15 3.28 -10.72 -45.61
CA THR A 15 2.68 -11.20 -44.37
C THR A 15 3.51 -12.32 -43.76
N VAL A 16 3.52 -12.42 -42.43
CA VAL A 16 4.17 -13.51 -41.71
C VAL A 16 3.23 -14.09 -40.66
N THR A 17 3.35 -15.40 -40.43
CA THR A 17 2.61 -16.10 -39.38
C THR A 17 3.52 -16.36 -38.19
N VAL A 18 3.27 -15.69 -37.06
CA VAL A 18 4.07 -15.85 -35.84
C VAL A 18 3.18 -15.76 -34.60
N SER A 19 3.58 -16.39 -33.51
CA SER A 19 2.92 -16.21 -32.20
C SER A 19 3.47 -14.97 -31.50
N ALA A 20 2.67 -14.30 -30.66
CA ALA A 20 3.16 -13.17 -29.86
C ALA A 20 4.30 -13.59 -28.91
N ASN A 21 4.14 -14.71 -28.21
CA ASN A 21 5.24 -15.32 -27.47
C ASN A 21 4.93 -16.81 -27.17
N PRO A 22 5.54 -17.77 -27.90
CA PRO A 22 5.31 -19.19 -27.67
C PRO A 22 5.85 -19.68 -26.31
N GLY A 23 6.72 -18.92 -25.64
CA GLY A 23 7.29 -19.24 -24.34
C GLY A 23 6.30 -19.20 -23.17
N TYR A 24 5.09 -18.69 -23.38
CA TYR A 24 4.05 -18.68 -22.34
C TYR A 24 3.28 -20.00 -22.21
N ALA A 25 3.55 -21.01 -23.04
CA ALA A 25 2.93 -22.33 -22.88
C ALA A 25 3.10 -22.88 -21.45
N ALA A 26 2.02 -23.44 -20.89
CA ALA A 26 1.98 -23.91 -19.51
C ALA A 26 1.35 -25.31 -19.41
N SER A 27 1.72 -26.05 -18.36
CA SER A 27 1.06 -27.31 -18.01
C SER A 27 -0.21 -27.05 -17.19
N PRO A 28 -1.19 -27.98 -17.14
CA PRO A 28 -2.40 -27.81 -16.34
C PRO A 28 -2.13 -27.53 -14.85
N LEU A 29 -1.04 -28.09 -14.30
CA LEU A 29 -0.61 -27.81 -12.93
C LEU A 29 -0.15 -26.35 -12.78
N LYS A 30 0.62 -25.84 -13.74
CA LYS A 30 1.04 -24.43 -13.75
C LYS A 30 -0.17 -23.51 -13.85
N GLU A 31 -1.15 -23.86 -14.67
CA GLU A 31 -2.37 -23.07 -14.85
C GLU A 31 -3.26 -23.04 -13.60
N LEU A 32 -3.38 -24.16 -12.88
CA LEU A 32 -4.15 -24.21 -11.63
C LEU A 32 -3.63 -23.19 -10.59
N PHE A 33 -2.30 -23.11 -10.46
CA PHE A 33 -1.67 -22.28 -9.43
C PHE A 33 -1.42 -20.84 -9.89
N MET A 34 -0.88 -20.65 -11.08
CA MET A 34 -0.54 -19.34 -11.64
C MET A 34 -1.63 -18.74 -12.52
N GLY A 35 -2.73 -19.43 -12.76
CA GLY A 35 -3.82 -19.01 -13.64
C GLY A 35 -3.70 -19.59 -15.04
N ALA A 36 -4.79 -19.76 -15.78
CA ALA A 36 -4.72 -20.09 -17.21
C ALA A 36 -4.37 -18.85 -18.04
N HIS A 37 -4.81 -17.68 -17.57
CA HIS A 37 -4.57 -16.38 -18.21
C HIS A 37 -4.97 -16.40 -19.69
N ASN A 38 -4.30 -15.61 -20.54
CA ASN A 38 -4.49 -15.58 -22.00
C ASN A 38 -3.42 -16.41 -22.75
N ARG A 39 -2.86 -17.47 -22.13
CA ARG A 39 -1.70 -18.21 -22.68
C ARG A 39 -1.99 -18.88 -24.03
N ASP A 40 -3.20 -19.35 -24.22
CA ASP A 40 -3.72 -19.84 -25.50
C ASP A 40 -3.60 -18.77 -26.59
N VAL A 41 -4.05 -17.54 -26.32
CA VAL A 41 -3.95 -16.41 -27.26
C VAL A 41 -2.49 -16.01 -27.51
N TRP A 42 -1.63 -16.01 -26.48
CA TRP A 42 -0.20 -15.67 -26.62
C TRP A 42 0.59 -16.65 -27.49
N THR A 43 0.23 -17.93 -27.43
CA THR A 43 0.93 -19.03 -28.11
C THR A 43 0.38 -19.32 -29.50
N GLN A 44 -0.85 -18.89 -29.79
CA GLN A 44 -1.49 -19.01 -31.10
C GLN A 44 -0.72 -18.21 -32.17
N PRO A 45 -0.24 -18.87 -33.25
CA PRO A 45 0.30 -18.16 -34.41
C PRO A 45 -0.80 -17.35 -35.09
N VAL A 46 -0.49 -16.09 -35.42
CA VAL A 46 -1.39 -15.15 -36.10
C VAL A 46 -0.74 -14.64 -37.38
N SER A 47 -1.54 -14.40 -38.42
CA SER A 47 -1.06 -13.78 -39.66
C SER A 47 -1.04 -12.26 -39.53
N VAL A 48 0.12 -11.64 -39.75
CA VAL A 48 0.33 -10.19 -39.59
C VAL A 48 1.09 -9.58 -40.77
N PRO A 49 0.85 -8.30 -41.09
CA PRO A 49 1.65 -7.57 -42.08
C PRO A 49 3.08 -7.33 -41.58
N VAL A 50 4.03 -7.35 -42.50
CA VAL A 50 5.44 -7.02 -42.23
C VAL A 50 5.62 -5.50 -42.35
N PHE A 51 6.21 -4.89 -41.33
CA PHE A 51 6.51 -3.47 -41.30
C PHE A 51 7.68 -3.13 -42.22
N ASP A 52 7.42 -2.34 -43.25
CA ASP A 52 8.47 -1.75 -44.08
C ASP A 52 8.75 -0.31 -43.64
N ILE A 53 9.87 -0.11 -42.95
CA ILE A 53 10.24 1.21 -42.43
C ILE A 53 10.49 2.25 -43.55
N GLY A 54 10.87 1.84 -44.76
CA GLY A 54 11.18 2.80 -45.83
C GLY A 54 9.97 3.22 -46.67
N THR A 55 8.88 2.48 -46.66
CA THR A 55 7.64 2.83 -47.38
C THR A 55 6.53 3.29 -46.45
N SER A 56 6.48 2.79 -45.21
CA SER A 56 5.49 3.21 -44.21
C SER A 56 5.54 4.72 -43.99
N PHE A 57 4.38 5.38 -44.12
CA PHE A 57 4.20 6.83 -43.92
C PHE A 57 5.20 7.72 -44.69
N GLY A 58 5.61 7.31 -45.90
CA GLY A 58 6.57 8.07 -46.72
C GLY A 58 8.04 7.83 -46.37
N GLY A 59 8.31 6.88 -45.47
CA GLY A 59 9.65 6.49 -45.04
C GLY A 59 10.01 7.02 -43.66
N LEU A 60 10.09 6.13 -42.68
CA LEU A 60 10.37 6.45 -41.30
C LEU A 60 11.88 6.37 -41.00
N LYS A 61 12.35 7.25 -40.13
CA LYS A 61 13.72 7.26 -39.60
C LYS A 61 13.69 7.06 -38.08
N PRO A 62 14.42 6.09 -37.54
CA PRO A 62 14.56 5.94 -36.09
C PRO A 62 15.22 7.16 -35.46
N ILE A 63 14.57 7.76 -34.46
CA ILE A 63 15.10 8.90 -33.71
C ILE A 63 15.76 8.40 -32.43
N LYS A 64 14.97 7.80 -31.53
CA LYS A 64 15.43 7.39 -30.20
C LYS A 64 14.66 6.21 -29.64
N ARG A 65 15.37 5.38 -28.88
CA ARG A 65 14.75 4.40 -28.00
C ARG A 65 14.03 5.10 -26.86
N GLY A 66 12.84 4.63 -26.53
CA GLY A 66 12.07 4.99 -25.35
C GLY A 66 11.54 3.74 -24.65
N GLY A 67 10.53 3.95 -23.81
CA GLY A 67 9.91 2.89 -23.02
C GLY A 67 10.30 2.96 -21.54
N GLY A 68 9.39 2.49 -20.68
CA GLY A 68 9.57 2.46 -19.23
C GLY A 68 10.29 1.18 -18.77
N MET A 69 10.06 0.79 -17.50
CA MET A 69 10.70 -0.39 -16.93
C MET A 69 10.25 -1.73 -17.56
N GLN A 70 9.10 -1.78 -18.25
CA GLN A 70 8.50 -3.02 -18.76
C GLN A 70 8.30 -3.07 -20.28
N THR A 71 8.23 -1.93 -20.95
CA THR A 71 7.98 -1.84 -22.40
C THR A 71 9.18 -1.20 -23.06
N VAL A 72 9.65 -1.78 -24.17
CA VAL A 72 10.64 -1.15 -25.04
C VAL A 72 9.91 -0.51 -26.22
N SER A 73 10.22 0.75 -26.52
CA SER A 73 9.65 1.46 -27.68
C SER A 73 10.69 2.18 -28.53
N LEU A 74 10.42 2.32 -29.83
CA LEU A 74 11.24 3.05 -30.78
C LEU A 74 10.46 4.22 -31.33
N ARG A 75 10.95 5.44 -31.11
CA ARG A 75 10.40 6.63 -31.74
C ARG A 75 11.02 6.81 -33.11
N MET A 76 10.18 7.08 -34.09
CA MET A 76 10.56 7.28 -35.47
C MET A 76 9.86 8.53 -36.00
N GLU A 77 10.40 9.09 -37.08
CA GLU A 77 9.87 10.29 -37.71
C GLU A 77 9.92 10.18 -39.23
N ASN A 78 8.89 10.70 -39.89
CA ASN A 78 8.81 10.75 -41.34
C ASN A 78 9.41 12.08 -41.90
N PRO A 79 9.53 12.25 -43.23
CA PRO A 79 10.12 13.46 -43.81
C PRO A 79 9.34 14.75 -43.50
N GLU A 80 8.04 14.64 -43.20
CA GLU A 80 7.18 15.75 -42.79
C GLU A 80 7.32 16.12 -41.30
N GLY A 81 8.17 15.43 -40.53
CA GLY A 81 8.38 15.70 -39.09
C GLY A 81 7.35 15.06 -38.15
N ARG A 82 6.51 14.15 -38.66
CA ARG A 82 5.50 13.43 -37.85
C ARG A 82 6.14 12.26 -37.13
N GLN A 83 5.81 12.11 -35.84
CA GLN A 83 6.39 11.07 -34.99
C GLN A 83 5.47 9.87 -34.83
N TYR A 84 6.09 8.69 -34.91
CA TYR A 84 5.47 7.38 -34.73
C TYR A 84 6.26 6.57 -33.70
N VAL A 85 5.61 5.58 -33.11
CA VAL A 85 6.19 4.72 -32.07
C VAL A 85 5.93 3.26 -32.41
N LEU A 86 7.00 2.46 -32.47
CA LEU A 86 6.90 1.02 -32.35
C LEU A 86 6.98 0.62 -30.89
N ARG A 87 6.05 -0.20 -30.42
CA ARG A 87 5.93 -0.60 -29.02
C ARG A 87 5.81 -2.11 -28.90
N SER A 88 6.63 -2.70 -28.03
CA SER A 88 6.62 -4.16 -27.82
C SER A 88 5.29 -4.64 -27.26
N ILE A 89 4.78 -5.74 -27.83
CA ILE A 89 3.62 -6.48 -27.29
C ILE A 89 4.07 -7.32 -26.11
N ASP A 90 5.09 -8.17 -26.29
CA ASP A 90 5.69 -8.94 -25.20
C ASP A 90 6.47 -8.02 -24.27
N LYS A 91 5.99 -7.88 -23.04
CA LYS A 91 6.60 -7.02 -22.03
C LYS A 91 7.79 -7.72 -21.39
N ARG A 92 8.82 -6.91 -21.13
CA ARG A 92 10.09 -7.31 -20.54
C ARG A 92 10.23 -6.62 -19.18
N PRO A 93 9.57 -7.14 -18.12
CA PRO A 93 9.54 -6.50 -16.82
C PRO A 93 10.84 -6.69 -16.04
N GLU A 94 11.89 -7.28 -16.62
CA GLU A 94 13.14 -7.59 -15.92
C GLU A 94 13.81 -6.33 -15.37
N ASN A 95 13.61 -5.17 -16.01
CA ASN A 95 14.16 -3.90 -15.51
C ASN A 95 13.36 -3.33 -14.33
N SER A 96 12.11 -3.76 -14.11
CA SER A 96 11.33 -3.45 -12.89
C SER A 96 11.77 -4.25 -11.68
N ILE A 97 12.55 -5.31 -11.90
CA ILE A 97 13.05 -6.19 -10.85
C ILE A 97 14.40 -5.63 -10.37
N PRO A 98 14.61 -5.47 -9.04
CA PRO A 98 15.93 -5.14 -8.50
C PRO A 98 16.98 -6.12 -9.02
N GLU A 99 18.19 -5.63 -9.31
CA GLU A 99 19.21 -6.40 -10.04
C GLU A 99 19.49 -7.78 -9.44
N VAL A 100 19.46 -7.88 -8.10
CA VAL A 100 19.64 -9.12 -7.33
C VAL A 100 18.60 -10.21 -7.68
N PHE A 101 17.40 -9.85 -8.11
CA PHE A 101 16.32 -10.81 -8.41
C PHE A 101 16.15 -11.09 -9.91
N ARG A 102 16.88 -10.40 -10.79
CA ARG A 102 16.74 -10.53 -12.26
C ARG A 102 17.15 -11.90 -12.80
N GLU A 103 17.97 -12.65 -12.08
CA GLU A 103 18.44 -13.98 -12.47
C GLU A 103 17.69 -15.14 -11.78
N THR A 104 16.58 -14.85 -11.09
CA THR A 104 15.79 -15.83 -10.33
C THR A 104 14.48 -16.19 -11.05
N VAL A 105 13.73 -17.23 -10.66
CA VAL A 105 12.37 -17.45 -11.19
C VAL A 105 11.40 -16.38 -10.67
N ALA A 106 11.80 -15.42 -9.81
CA ALA A 106 10.98 -14.22 -9.62
C ALA A 106 10.86 -13.43 -10.93
N ARG A 107 11.94 -13.41 -11.75
CA ARG A 107 11.88 -12.96 -13.15
C ARG A 107 10.87 -13.79 -13.92
N ASP A 108 10.96 -15.10 -13.85
CA ASP A 108 10.13 -15.97 -14.67
C ASP A 108 8.67 -15.96 -14.21
N VAL A 109 8.36 -15.75 -12.93
CA VAL A 109 7.01 -15.54 -12.42
C VAL A 109 6.49 -14.17 -12.86
N LEU A 110 7.25 -13.09 -12.67
CA LEU A 110 6.80 -11.76 -13.10
C LEU A 110 6.60 -11.70 -14.62
N ARG A 111 7.49 -12.36 -15.38
CA ARG A 111 7.33 -12.55 -16.82
C ARG A 111 6.12 -13.42 -17.13
N ASP A 112 5.90 -14.52 -16.42
CA ASP A 112 4.72 -15.37 -16.58
C ASP A 112 3.42 -14.62 -16.31
N GLN A 113 3.41 -13.69 -15.35
CA GLN A 113 2.25 -12.83 -15.07
C GLN A 113 1.95 -11.84 -16.20
N THR A 114 2.89 -11.55 -17.11
CA THR A 114 2.60 -10.83 -18.36
C THR A 114 1.59 -11.58 -19.21
N SER A 115 1.53 -12.92 -19.12
CA SER A 115 0.55 -13.72 -19.88
C SER A 115 -0.91 -13.46 -19.44
N ALA A 116 -1.13 -12.80 -18.30
CA ALA A 116 -2.43 -12.27 -17.89
C ALA A 116 -2.92 -11.13 -18.79
N GLN A 117 -2.04 -10.38 -19.45
CA GLN A 117 -2.45 -9.36 -20.43
C GLN A 117 -3.05 -10.01 -21.66
N HIS A 118 -3.98 -9.32 -22.34
CA HIS A 118 -4.45 -9.76 -23.64
C HIS A 118 -3.52 -9.19 -24.72
N PRO A 119 -2.72 -10.00 -25.44
CA PRO A 119 -1.65 -9.51 -26.33
C PRO A 119 -2.15 -8.58 -27.44
N TYR A 120 -3.41 -8.76 -27.83
CA TYR A 120 -4.06 -8.01 -28.90
C TYR A 120 -5.19 -7.09 -28.41
N GLY A 121 -5.38 -6.94 -27.10
CA GLY A 121 -6.57 -6.27 -26.54
C GLY A 121 -6.68 -4.80 -26.93
N ALA A 122 -5.54 -4.14 -27.10
CA ALA A 122 -5.46 -2.72 -27.48
C ALA A 122 -6.10 -2.42 -28.86
N PHE A 123 -6.14 -3.38 -29.78
CA PHE A 123 -6.62 -3.17 -31.15
C PHE A 123 -8.15 -3.02 -31.26
N ALA A 124 -8.90 -3.54 -30.28
CA ALA A 124 -10.36 -3.36 -30.22
C ALA A 124 -10.75 -1.98 -29.65
N ILE A 125 -9.85 -1.32 -28.93
CA ILE A 125 -10.17 -0.11 -28.16
C ILE A 125 -10.53 1.10 -29.03
N PRO A 126 -9.84 1.40 -30.15
CA PRO A 126 -10.17 2.55 -30.99
C PRO A 126 -11.65 2.59 -31.41
N SER A 127 -12.19 1.48 -31.89
CA SER A 127 -13.60 1.39 -32.33
C SER A 127 -14.59 1.63 -31.18
N LEU A 128 -14.29 1.12 -29.98
CA LEU A 128 -15.09 1.38 -28.79
C LEU A 128 -14.99 2.84 -28.35
N ALA A 129 -13.79 3.43 -28.42
CA ALA A 129 -13.50 4.80 -28.02
C ALA A 129 -14.18 5.82 -28.95
N ASP A 130 -14.11 5.59 -30.26
CA ASP A 130 -14.81 6.38 -31.28
C ASP A 130 -16.32 6.42 -31.02
N ALA A 131 -16.94 5.24 -30.79
CA ALA A 131 -18.38 5.15 -30.55
C ALA A 131 -18.85 5.98 -29.35
N ILE A 132 -18.01 6.13 -28.33
CA ILE A 132 -18.35 6.87 -27.12
C ILE A 132 -17.80 8.30 -27.10
N GLY A 133 -17.03 8.73 -28.10
CA GLY A 133 -16.42 10.05 -28.19
C GLY A 133 -15.22 10.24 -27.26
N VAL A 134 -14.39 9.22 -27.08
CA VAL A 134 -13.13 9.27 -26.32
C VAL A 134 -11.96 9.35 -27.30
N PHE A 135 -11.07 10.32 -27.11
CA PHE A 135 -9.81 10.38 -27.89
C PHE A 135 -8.95 9.15 -27.62
N HIS A 136 -8.21 8.69 -28.63
CA HIS A 136 -7.43 7.47 -28.55
C HIS A 136 -6.29 7.44 -29.55
N THR A 137 -5.25 6.66 -29.24
CA THR A 137 -4.28 6.21 -30.25
C THR A 137 -4.89 5.13 -31.13
N SER A 138 -4.36 4.96 -32.33
CA SER A 138 -4.81 3.94 -33.29
C SER A 138 -3.68 2.94 -33.56
N PRO A 139 -3.44 1.99 -32.65
CA PRO A 139 -2.35 1.03 -32.83
C PRO A 139 -2.66 0.05 -33.96
N GLU A 140 -1.63 -0.29 -34.73
CA GLU A 140 -1.64 -1.32 -35.77
C GLU A 140 -0.67 -2.46 -35.41
N LEU A 141 -1.10 -3.70 -35.65
CA LEU A 141 -0.28 -4.87 -35.40
C LEU A 141 0.66 -5.11 -36.58
N VAL A 142 1.96 -5.10 -36.33
CA VAL A 142 2.96 -5.34 -37.37
C VAL A 142 4.06 -6.29 -36.89
N PHE A 143 4.67 -7.02 -37.82
CA PHE A 143 5.92 -7.72 -37.59
C PHE A 143 7.09 -6.87 -38.07
N VAL A 144 8.05 -6.57 -37.20
CA VAL A 144 9.24 -5.80 -37.58
C VAL A 144 10.30 -6.77 -38.11
N PRO A 145 10.64 -6.74 -39.41
CA PRO A 145 11.66 -7.62 -39.98
C PRO A 145 13.07 -7.17 -39.54
N ASP A 146 14.06 -8.00 -39.84
CA ASP A 146 15.46 -7.68 -39.60
C ASP A 146 16.02 -6.67 -40.63
N ASP A 147 15.61 -5.41 -40.49
CA ASP A 147 15.89 -4.35 -41.44
C ASP A 147 17.13 -3.50 -41.05
N PRO A 148 18.14 -3.36 -41.93
CA PRO A 148 19.30 -2.49 -41.69
C PRO A 148 18.94 -1.03 -41.39
N ARG A 149 17.81 -0.53 -41.90
CA ARG A 149 17.31 0.84 -41.68
C ARG A 149 16.88 1.11 -40.24
N LEU A 150 16.79 0.08 -39.38
CA LEU A 150 16.64 0.21 -37.93
C LEU A 150 17.93 0.70 -37.23
N LEU A 151 19.06 0.75 -37.94
CA LEU A 151 20.35 1.27 -37.44
C LEU A 151 20.79 0.59 -36.13
N GLN A 152 21.26 1.35 -35.15
CA GLN A 152 21.68 0.82 -33.84
C GLN A 152 20.55 0.13 -33.05
N TYR A 153 19.30 0.29 -33.47
CA TYR A 153 18.14 -0.28 -32.79
C TYR A 153 17.79 -1.68 -33.30
N ARG A 154 18.35 -2.10 -34.44
CA ARG A 154 18.08 -3.40 -35.10
C ARG A 154 18.07 -4.60 -34.14
N SER A 155 19.11 -4.75 -33.31
CA SER A 155 19.24 -5.87 -32.37
C SER A 155 18.13 -5.96 -31.30
N THR A 156 17.44 -4.84 -31.04
CA THR A 156 16.39 -4.77 -30.01
C THR A 156 15.00 -4.94 -30.60
N PHE A 157 14.77 -4.46 -31.83
CA PHE A 157 13.43 -4.34 -32.42
C PHE A 157 13.14 -5.30 -33.59
N ALA A 158 14.16 -5.87 -34.23
CA ALA A 158 13.96 -6.84 -35.30
C ALA A 158 13.30 -8.14 -34.81
N ASN A 159 12.66 -8.85 -35.74
CA ASN A 159 12.11 -10.20 -35.62
C ASN A 159 11.07 -10.38 -34.51
N GLN A 160 10.17 -9.41 -34.31
CA GLN A 160 9.12 -9.53 -33.30
C GLN A 160 7.84 -8.76 -33.67
N LEU A 161 6.73 -9.17 -33.04
CA LEU A 161 5.46 -8.45 -33.13
C LEU A 161 5.52 -7.15 -32.31
N MET A 162 5.05 -6.08 -32.91
CA MET A 162 4.98 -4.76 -32.29
C MET A 162 3.67 -4.06 -32.64
N MET A 163 3.30 -3.11 -31.79
CA MET A 163 2.27 -2.13 -32.07
C MET A 163 2.93 -0.91 -32.72
N LEU A 164 2.47 -0.53 -33.90
CA LEU A 164 2.80 0.74 -34.54
C LEU A 164 1.70 1.74 -34.23
N GLU A 165 2.03 2.83 -33.55
CA GLU A 165 1.07 3.89 -33.23
C GLU A 165 1.68 5.25 -33.56
N ASP A 166 0.82 6.21 -33.88
CA ASP A 166 1.22 7.60 -33.94
C ASP A 166 1.48 8.16 -32.52
N ARG A 167 2.30 9.21 -32.42
CA ARG A 167 2.67 9.81 -31.13
C ARG A 167 1.88 11.11 -30.91
N PRO A 168 0.89 11.16 -29.99
CA PRO A 168 0.20 12.41 -29.68
C PRO A 168 1.11 13.36 -28.88
N ASP A 169 1.77 14.27 -29.58
CA ASP A 169 2.62 15.38 -29.10
C ASP A 169 2.47 16.55 -30.09
N ASP A 170 2.49 17.78 -29.60
CA ASP A 170 2.48 19.00 -30.42
C ASP A 170 1.25 19.08 -31.36
N ASP A 171 1.44 19.39 -32.65
CA ASP A 171 0.36 19.62 -33.60
C ASP A 171 -0.27 18.31 -34.09
N MET A 172 -1.55 18.13 -33.75
CA MET A 172 -2.40 17.00 -34.13
C MET A 172 -3.66 17.47 -34.89
N SER A 173 -3.58 18.63 -35.55
CA SER A 173 -4.72 19.27 -36.21
C SER A 173 -5.34 18.45 -37.34
N GLU A 174 -4.57 17.55 -37.95
CA GLU A 174 -5.06 16.64 -39.00
C GLU A 174 -5.73 15.37 -38.48
N PHE A 175 -5.66 15.09 -37.17
CA PHE A 175 -6.08 13.83 -36.57
C PHE A 175 -7.38 14.00 -35.77
N ALA A 176 -8.49 13.51 -36.33
CA ALA A 176 -9.80 13.59 -35.70
C ALA A 176 -9.88 12.82 -34.36
N ASN A 177 -9.15 11.71 -34.24
CA ASN A 177 -9.04 10.91 -33.00
C ASN A 177 -8.32 11.63 -31.84
N TYR A 178 -7.70 12.79 -32.10
CA TYR A 178 -7.17 13.72 -31.09
C TYR A 178 -7.92 15.05 -31.04
N GLY A 179 -9.11 15.09 -31.67
CA GLY A 179 -9.96 16.28 -31.71
C GLY A 179 -9.39 17.42 -32.56
N ASN A 180 -8.54 17.13 -33.54
CA ASN A 180 -7.94 18.14 -34.42
C ASN A 180 -7.20 19.24 -33.62
N SER A 181 -6.55 18.85 -32.52
CA SER A 181 -5.88 19.78 -31.62
C SER A 181 -4.60 20.34 -32.24
N LYS A 182 -4.42 21.65 -32.23
CA LYS A 182 -3.16 22.30 -32.66
C LYS A 182 -2.01 22.11 -31.68
N ASN A 183 -2.32 21.70 -30.44
CA ASN A 183 -1.32 21.45 -29.41
C ASN A 183 -1.75 20.30 -28.50
N VAL A 184 -0.85 19.35 -28.27
CA VAL A 184 -1.03 18.23 -27.36
C VAL A 184 0.13 18.21 -26.36
N VAL A 185 -0.20 18.31 -25.08
CA VAL A 185 0.77 18.50 -24.01
C VAL A 185 0.84 17.33 -23.05
N SER A 186 1.91 17.30 -22.26
CA SER A 186 2.10 16.32 -21.18
C SER A 186 1.20 16.63 -19.98
N VAL A 187 1.00 15.65 -19.09
CA VAL A 187 0.29 15.86 -17.81
C VAL A 187 0.97 16.93 -16.95
N GLY A 188 2.31 16.99 -16.96
CA GLY A 188 3.07 17.98 -16.20
C GLY A 188 2.75 19.40 -16.66
N SER A 189 2.84 19.63 -17.98
CA SER A 189 2.52 20.91 -18.62
C SER A 189 1.05 21.31 -18.40
N MET A 190 0.11 20.37 -18.57
CA MET A 190 -1.31 20.64 -18.28
C MET A 190 -1.52 21.09 -16.83
N TYR A 191 -0.89 20.41 -15.86
CA TYR A 191 -1.01 20.82 -14.46
C TYR A 191 -0.37 22.17 -14.18
N GLU A 192 0.78 22.47 -14.79
CA GLU A 192 1.42 23.78 -14.72
C GLU A 192 0.47 24.87 -15.24
N ASP A 193 -0.11 24.67 -16.43
CA ASP A 193 -1.02 25.64 -17.06
C ASP A 193 -2.28 25.93 -16.22
N ILE A 194 -2.94 24.91 -15.65
CA ILE A 194 -4.14 25.12 -14.81
C ILE A 194 -3.82 25.62 -13.39
N LEU A 195 -2.56 25.48 -12.96
CA LEU A 195 -2.10 26.03 -11.68
C LEU A 195 -1.61 27.47 -11.86
N ASP A 196 -1.04 27.83 -13.00
CA ASP A 196 -0.50 29.17 -13.20
C ASP A 196 -1.55 30.19 -13.64
N ASP A 197 -2.61 29.75 -14.32
CA ASP A 197 -3.73 30.62 -14.72
C ASP A 197 -5.10 29.97 -14.50
N ASN A 198 -5.97 30.70 -13.79
CA ASN A 198 -7.34 30.28 -13.51
C ASN A 198 -8.31 30.45 -14.70
N ASP A 199 -7.86 30.97 -15.84
CA ASP A 199 -8.62 30.90 -17.09
C ASP A 199 -8.47 29.56 -17.81
N ASN A 200 -7.48 28.74 -17.41
CA ASN A 200 -7.29 27.39 -17.93
C ASN A 200 -8.13 26.37 -17.14
N SER A 201 -8.65 25.36 -17.83
CA SER A 201 -9.50 24.34 -17.20
C SER A 201 -9.40 22.98 -17.88
N VAL A 202 -9.90 21.95 -17.20
CA VAL A 202 -10.01 20.59 -17.75
C VAL A 202 -11.48 20.28 -18.01
N ASP A 203 -11.76 19.65 -19.16
CA ASP A 203 -13.07 19.07 -19.45
C ASP A 203 -13.31 17.83 -18.58
N GLN A 204 -13.84 18.05 -17.37
CA GLN A 204 -14.05 16.98 -16.38
C GLN A 204 -15.05 15.92 -16.88
N ARG A 205 -16.00 16.29 -17.77
CA ARG A 205 -16.96 15.33 -18.35
C ARG A 205 -16.26 14.39 -19.34
N ALA A 206 -15.39 14.93 -20.20
CA ALA A 206 -14.56 14.10 -21.06
C ALA A 206 -13.63 13.20 -20.24
N PHE A 207 -13.04 13.72 -19.16
CA PHE A 207 -12.21 12.91 -18.27
C PHE A 207 -12.99 11.79 -17.58
N LEU A 208 -14.18 12.08 -17.02
CA LEU A 208 -15.01 11.04 -16.40
C LEU A 208 -15.37 9.94 -17.40
N ARG A 209 -15.71 10.31 -18.63
CA ARG A 209 -16.01 9.35 -19.69
C ARG A 209 -14.85 8.39 -19.93
N VAL A 210 -13.61 8.89 -20.01
CA VAL A 210 -12.43 8.04 -20.13
C VAL A 210 -12.26 7.15 -18.90
N ARG A 211 -12.45 7.67 -17.69
CA ARG A 211 -12.28 6.88 -16.46
C ARG A 211 -13.29 5.75 -16.34
N LEU A 212 -14.56 5.99 -16.68
CA LEU A 212 -15.59 4.95 -16.74
C LEU A 212 -15.28 3.92 -17.85
N PHE A 213 -14.73 4.37 -18.98
CA PHE A 213 -14.27 3.47 -20.03
C PHE A 213 -13.08 2.61 -19.60
N ASP A 214 -12.10 3.16 -18.89
CA ASP A 214 -10.98 2.39 -18.33
C ASP A 214 -11.46 1.33 -17.34
N MET A 215 -12.43 1.69 -16.49
CA MET A 215 -13.06 0.73 -15.59
C MET A 215 -13.81 -0.34 -16.37
N LEU A 216 -14.55 0.03 -17.42
CA LEU A 216 -15.23 -0.93 -18.30
C LEU A 216 -14.24 -1.95 -18.88
N LEU A 217 -13.03 -1.52 -19.28
CA LEU A 217 -11.96 -2.36 -19.80
C LEU A 217 -11.19 -3.15 -18.72
N SER A 218 -11.43 -2.89 -17.43
CA SER A 218 -10.67 -3.43 -16.28
C SER A 218 -9.18 -3.05 -16.31
N ASP A 219 -8.87 -1.85 -16.80
CA ASP A 219 -7.49 -1.37 -16.88
C ASP A 219 -7.08 -0.64 -15.59
N TRP A 220 -6.38 -1.38 -14.73
CA TRP A 220 -5.94 -0.89 -13.43
C TRP A 220 -4.69 0.01 -13.47
N ASP A 221 -3.99 0.11 -14.61
CA ASP A 221 -2.64 0.70 -14.69
C ASP A 221 -2.62 2.15 -15.19
N ARG A 222 -3.48 2.98 -14.61
CA ARG A 222 -3.74 4.35 -15.10
C ARG A 222 -2.92 5.42 -14.39
N HIS A 223 -1.60 5.32 -14.44
CA HIS A 223 -0.68 6.33 -13.91
C HIS A 223 -0.52 7.55 -14.84
N ARG A 224 0.10 8.64 -14.37
CA ARG A 224 0.19 9.94 -15.07
C ARG A 224 0.82 9.87 -16.47
N ASP A 225 1.81 9.02 -16.70
CA ASP A 225 2.47 8.93 -18.01
C ASP A 225 1.57 8.32 -19.10
N GLN A 226 0.43 7.73 -18.70
CA GLN A 226 -0.57 7.15 -19.60
C GLN A 226 -1.52 8.17 -20.23
N TRP A 227 -1.21 9.45 -20.13
CA TRP A 227 -2.09 10.52 -20.56
C TRP A 227 -1.33 11.60 -21.33
N ARG A 228 -1.98 12.07 -22.38
CA ARG A 228 -1.71 13.33 -23.06
C ARG A 228 -2.95 14.20 -22.98
N TRP A 229 -2.81 15.50 -23.26
CA TRP A 229 -3.91 16.45 -23.16
C TRP A 229 -3.97 17.32 -24.41
N ALA A 230 -5.06 17.22 -25.15
CA ALA A 230 -5.36 18.13 -26.26
C ALA A 230 -5.79 19.49 -25.71
N GLU A 231 -5.14 20.54 -26.15
CA GLU A 231 -5.42 21.92 -25.76
C GLU A 231 -6.37 22.60 -26.77
N PHE A 232 -7.49 23.10 -26.28
CA PHE A 232 -8.43 23.90 -27.06
C PHE A 232 -8.45 25.34 -26.53
N LYS A 233 -7.95 26.29 -27.32
CA LYS A 233 -8.00 27.71 -26.97
C LYS A 233 -9.46 28.21 -26.89
N THR A 234 -9.70 29.07 -25.90
CA THR A 234 -10.95 29.80 -25.67
C THR A 234 -10.67 31.30 -25.63
N ASP A 235 -11.70 32.13 -25.49
CA ASP A 235 -11.54 33.59 -25.44
C ASP A 235 -10.68 34.07 -24.26
N ASP A 236 -10.72 33.37 -23.12
CA ASP A 236 -10.03 33.77 -21.89
C ASP A 236 -8.78 32.91 -21.59
N GLY A 237 -8.69 31.68 -22.10
CA GLY A 237 -7.64 30.71 -21.73
C GLY A 237 -7.70 29.43 -22.57
N ALA A 238 -7.52 28.27 -21.96
CA ALA A 238 -7.60 26.97 -22.64
C ALA A 238 -8.44 25.93 -21.89
N VAL A 239 -9.06 25.01 -22.64
CA VAL A 239 -9.70 23.80 -22.12
C VAL A 239 -8.90 22.59 -22.56
N PHE A 240 -8.47 21.78 -21.61
CA PHE A 240 -7.74 20.55 -21.86
C PHE A 240 -8.67 19.34 -21.88
N ARG A 241 -8.53 18.48 -22.90
CA ARG A 241 -9.24 17.20 -23.01
C ARG A 241 -8.26 16.02 -23.01
N PRO A 242 -8.59 14.92 -22.31
CA PRO A 242 -7.67 13.82 -22.13
C PRO A 242 -7.53 12.96 -23.38
N ILE A 243 -6.30 12.56 -23.67
CA ILE A 243 -5.91 11.55 -24.66
C ILE A 243 -5.25 10.39 -23.88
N PRO A 244 -6.01 9.35 -23.50
CA PRO A 244 -5.45 8.16 -22.87
C PRO A 244 -4.58 7.35 -23.85
N ARG A 245 -3.45 6.85 -23.36
CA ARG A 245 -2.50 5.99 -24.08
C ARG A 245 -2.15 4.73 -23.26
N ASP A 246 -1.32 3.86 -23.84
CA ASP A 246 -0.82 2.57 -23.35
C ASP A 246 -1.80 1.75 -22.46
N ARG A 247 -2.84 1.22 -23.10
CA ARG A 247 -3.87 0.38 -22.45
C ARG A 247 -3.49 -1.11 -22.39
N ASP A 248 -2.30 -1.40 -21.87
CA ASP A 248 -1.73 -2.76 -21.87
C ASP A 248 -2.45 -3.75 -20.95
N TRP A 249 -3.06 -3.25 -19.87
CA TRP A 249 -3.79 -4.08 -18.90
C TRP A 249 -5.30 -4.13 -19.17
N ALA A 250 -5.78 -3.47 -20.22
CA ALA A 250 -7.15 -3.62 -20.68
C ALA A 250 -7.43 -5.09 -21.06
N LEU A 251 -8.62 -5.58 -20.71
CA LEU A 251 -9.10 -6.93 -21.05
C LEU A 251 -8.24 -8.08 -20.48
N ASN A 252 -7.46 -7.81 -19.42
CA ASN A 252 -6.60 -8.81 -18.79
C ASN A 252 -7.39 -9.97 -18.15
N LYS A 253 -6.78 -11.15 -18.07
CA LYS A 253 -7.33 -12.33 -17.41
C LYS A 253 -6.48 -12.71 -16.20
N TRP A 254 -7.01 -12.41 -15.01
CA TRP A 254 -6.36 -12.64 -13.72
C TRP A 254 -7.07 -13.76 -12.95
N ASP A 255 -6.55 -14.98 -13.05
CA ASP A 255 -7.11 -16.23 -12.51
C ASP A 255 -6.04 -17.11 -11.86
N GLY A 256 -6.42 -18.24 -11.23
CA GLY A 256 -5.50 -19.13 -10.52
C GLY A 256 -5.39 -18.85 -9.02
N LEU A 257 -4.81 -19.79 -8.27
CA LEU A 257 -4.74 -19.72 -6.80
C LEU A 257 -3.88 -18.53 -6.31
N PHE A 258 -2.65 -18.39 -6.82
CA PHE A 258 -1.75 -17.33 -6.36
C PHE A 258 -2.18 -15.94 -6.80
N PRO A 259 -2.61 -15.70 -8.05
CA PRO A 259 -3.18 -14.42 -8.44
C PRO A 259 -4.42 -14.06 -7.61
N SER A 260 -5.28 -15.03 -7.26
CA SER A 260 -6.43 -14.80 -6.38
C SER A 260 -6.03 -14.41 -4.96
N LEU A 261 -5.00 -15.06 -4.39
CA LEU A 261 -4.41 -14.67 -3.10
C LEU A 261 -3.77 -13.27 -3.17
N ALA A 262 -3.07 -12.96 -4.26
CA ALA A 262 -2.51 -11.62 -4.48
C ALA A 262 -3.61 -10.55 -4.50
N SER A 263 -4.74 -10.81 -5.16
CA SER A 263 -5.93 -9.94 -5.16
C SER A 263 -6.60 -9.77 -3.79
N PHE A 264 -6.39 -10.73 -2.87
CA PHE A 264 -6.88 -10.66 -1.49
C PHE A 264 -6.00 -9.74 -0.63
N PHE A 265 -4.68 -9.74 -0.84
CA PHE A 265 -3.73 -8.88 -0.13
C PHE A 265 -3.58 -7.47 -0.75
N ASP A 266 -3.60 -7.37 -2.08
CA ASP A 266 -3.60 -6.11 -2.83
C ASP A 266 -4.82 -6.05 -3.75
N PRO A 267 -5.89 -5.33 -3.35
CA PRO A 267 -7.13 -5.23 -4.11
C PRO A 267 -7.02 -4.64 -5.51
N LYS A 268 -5.86 -4.06 -5.90
CA LYS A 268 -5.65 -3.50 -7.23
C LYS A 268 -5.74 -4.54 -8.34
N PHE A 269 -5.36 -5.79 -8.05
CA PHE A 269 -5.36 -6.86 -9.04
C PHE A 269 -6.80 -7.39 -9.25
N ARG A 270 -7.51 -6.82 -10.22
CA ARG A 270 -8.85 -7.19 -10.75
C ARG A 270 -8.88 -7.50 -12.27
N GLY A 271 -9.10 -8.77 -12.62
CA GLY A 271 -9.23 -9.19 -14.02
C GLY A 271 -10.52 -8.72 -14.70
N PHE A 272 -10.50 -8.67 -16.04
CA PHE A 272 -11.66 -8.44 -16.88
C PHE A 272 -12.62 -9.63 -16.80
N LYS A 273 -13.58 -9.52 -15.89
CA LYS A 273 -14.65 -10.50 -15.64
C LYS A 273 -16.00 -9.80 -15.54
N GLU A 274 -17.08 -10.56 -15.41
CA GLU A 274 -18.45 -10.03 -15.31
C GLU A 274 -18.66 -9.03 -14.16
N SER A 275 -17.84 -9.08 -13.12
CA SER A 275 -17.83 -8.15 -11.99
C SER A 275 -16.60 -7.23 -12.06
N TYR A 276 -16.79 -5.96 -11.67
CA TYR A 276 -15.70 -4.98 -11.58
C TYR A 276 -14.78 -5.23 -10.37
N GLY A 277 -15.21 -6.03 -9.40
CA GLY A 277 -14.46 -6.26 -8.17
C GLY A 277 -14.39 -5.02 -7.28
N ASP A 278 -13.25 -4.80 -6.62
CA ASP A 278 -13.05 -3.62 -5.77
C ASP A 278 -12.64 -2.41 -6.61
N LEU A 279 -13.56 -1.45 -6.77
CA LEU A 279 -13.33 -0.23 -7.53
C LEU A 279 -12.20 0.63 -6.94
N ARG A 280 -11.98 0.62 -5.62
CA ARG A 280 -10.88 1.37 -4.98
C ARG A 280 -9.52 0.83 -5.42
N GLY A 281 -9.43 -0.49 -5.55
CA GLY A 281 -8.27 -1.19 -6.07
C GLY A 281 -8.08 -0.89 -7.56
N LEU A 282 -9.13 -1.09 -8.37
CA LEU A 282 -9.12 -0.87 -9.82
C LEU A 282 -8.73 0.58 -10.19
N SER A 283 -9.15 1.56 -9.40
CA SER A 283 -8.84 2.97 -9.66
C SER A 283 -7.54 3.45 -9.01
N ARG A 284 -6.84 2.61 -8.22
CA ARG A 284 -5.77 3.03 -7.30
C ARG A 284 -4.68 3.88 -7.97
N ASN A 285 -4.21 3.48 -9.15
CA ASN A 285 -3.12 4.16 -9.86
C ASN A 285 -3.54 5.50 -10.49
N GLY A 286 -4.82 5.65 -10.84
CA GLY A 286 -5.38 6.90 -11.39
C GLY A 286 -6.04 7.81 -10.35
N TYR A 287 -6.20 7.31 -9.12
CA TYR A 287 -7.05 7.94 -8.10
C TYR A 287 -6.63 9.37 -7.76
N GLU A 288 -5.33 9.65 -7.76
CA GLU A 288 -4.81 11.01 -7.58
C GLU A 288 -5.38 12.01 -8.59
N GLN A 289 -5.36 11.65 -9.88
CA GLN A 289 -5.86 12.50 -10.95
C GLN A 289 -7.39 12.61 -10.86
N ASP A 290 -8.07 11.50 -10.58
CA ASP A 290 -9.53 11.44 -10.40
C ASP A 290 -10.01 12.44 -9.34
N ARG A 291 -9.33 12.51 -8.19
CA ARG A 291 -9.66 13.48 -7.13
C ARG A 291 -9.52 14.93 -7.57
N ARG A 292 -8.47 15.25 -8.34
CA ARG A 292 -8.17 16.63 -8.76
C ARG A 292 -9.04 17.08 -9.93
N LEU A 293 -9.37 16.17 -10.84
CA LEU A 293 -9.98 16.46 -12.14
C LEU A 293 -11.46 16.04 -12.26
N LEU A 294 -12.06 15.42 -11.23
CA LEU A 294 -13.49 15.07 -11.19
C LEU A 294 -14.24 15.75 -10.03
N ASN A 295 -13.62 16.76 -9.41
CA ASN A 295 -14.12 17.38 -8.19
C ASN A 295 -15.35 18.28 -8.38
N SER A 296 -15.71 18.68 -9.61
CA SER A 296 -16.84 19.58 -9.86
C SER A 296 -18.15 18.85 -10.20
N LEU A 297 -18.07 17.61 -10.67
CA LEU A 297 -19.23 16.87 -11.15
C LEU A 297 -20.11 16.34 -10.01
N GLU A 298 -21.41 16.55 -10.15
CA GLU A 298 -22.45 15.99 -9.26
C GLU A 298 -22.91 14.61 -9.75
N ARG A 299 -23.60 13.85 -8.89
CA ARG A 299 -24.00 12.45 -9.13
C ARG A 299 -24.70 12.25 -10.48
N ASP A 300 -25.61 13.14 -10.83
CA ASP A 300 -26.37 13.05 -12.08
C ASP A 300 -25.46 13.08 -13.31
N ALA A 301 -24.41 13.91 -13.31
CA ALA A 301 -23.45 13.93 -14.41
C ALA A 301 -22.69 12.61 -14.57
N TRP A 302 -22.43 11.90 -13.47
CA TRP A 302 -21.78 10.60 -13.50
C TRP A 302 -22.68 9.53 -14.11
N ILE A 303 -23.93 9.52 -13.68
CA ILE A 303 -24.98 8.64 -14.18
C ILE A 303 -25.23 8.91 -15.67
N ASP A 304 -25.43 10.17 -16.05
CA ASP A 304 -25.69 10.57 -17.45
C ASP A 304 -24.55 10.12 -18.38
N ILE A 305 -23.30 10.29 -17.94
CA ILE A 305 -22.14 9.85 -18.72
C ILE A 305 -22.12 8.32 -18.83
N ALA A 306 -22.36 7.59 -17.75
CA ALA A 306 -22.42 6.13 -17.77
C ALA A 306 -23.52 5.61 -18.69
N ASP A 307 -24.73 6.16 -18.59
CA ASP A 307 -25.86 5.81 -19.45
C ASP A 307 -25.55 6.12 -20.92
N SER A 308 -24.91 7.25 -21.21
CA SER A 308 -24.53 7.60 -22.58
C SER A 308 -23.46 6.67 -23.17
N ILE A 309 -22.51 6.18 -22.36
CA ILE A 309 -21.53 5.17 -22.78
C ILE A 309 -22.27 3.86 -23.07
N ALA A 310 -23.15 3.43 -22.16
CA ALA A 310 -23.90 2.20 -22.33
C ALA A 310 -24.80 2.21 -23.57
N ALA A 311 -25.45 3.34 -23.86
CA ALA A 311 -26.28 3.52 -25.04
C ALA A 311 -25.48 3.52 -26.35
N ALA A 312 -24.29 4.13 -26.37
CA ALA A 312 -23.44 4.20 -27.55
C ALA A 312 -22.74 2.87 -27.87
N LEU A 313 -22.38 2.09 -26.84
CA LEU A 313 -21.78 0.75 -26.99
C LEU A 313 -22.86 -0.31 -27.26
N THR A 314 -23.55 -0.19 -28.40
CA THR A 314 -24.51 -1.19 -28.86
C THR A 314 -23.85 -2.57 -29.03
N ASP A 315 -24.66 -3.62 -29.07
CA ASP A 315 -24.18 -4.98 -29.28
C ASP A 315 -23.34 -5.11 -30.57
N SER A 316 -23.76 -4.47 -31.66
CA SER A 316 -23.02 -4.47 -32.92
C SER A 316 -21.69 -3.73 -32.82
N VAL A 317 -21.64 -2.59 -32.14
CA VAL A 317 -20.39 -1.84 -31.92
C VAL A 317 -19.38 -2.68 -31.13
N ILE A 318 -19.84 -3.37 -30.10
CA ILE A 318 -18.98 -4.27 -29.31
C ILE A 318 -18.48 -5.43 -30.17
N GLU A 319 -19.37 -6.09 -30.91
CA GLU A 319 -19.00 -7.22 -31.76
C GLU A 319 -17.99 -6.83 -32.84
N GLU A 320 -18.22 -5.72 -33.54
CA GLU A 320 -17.32 -5.18 -34.57
C GLU A 320 -15.97 -4.73 -34.01
N ALA A 321 -15.94 -4.13 -32.81
CA ALA A 321 -14.68 -3.74 -32.19
C ALA A 321 -13.74 -4.94 -31.99
N PHE A 322 -14.28 -6.08 -31.58
CA PHE A 322 -13.48 -7.29 -31.35
C PHE A 322 -13.06 -8.00 -32.64
N THR A 323 -13.66 -7.73 -33.80
CA THR A 323 -13.16 -8.28 -35.08
C THR A 323 -11.84 -7.66 -35.52
N ARG A 324 -11.36 -6.61 -34.84
CA ARG A 324 -10.02 -6.04 -35.07
C ARG A 324 -8.89 -6.85 -34.44
N LEU A 325 -9.21 -7.84 -33.60
CA LEU A 325 -8.25 -8.83 -33.17
C LEU A 325 -7.82 -9.69 -34.38
N PRO A 326 -6.59 -10.23 -34.41
CA PRO A 326 -6.23 -11.26 -35.39
C PRO A 326 -7.26 -12.39 -35.36
N LYS A 327 -7.63 -12.91 -36.54
CA LYS A 327 -8.72 -13.87 -36.67
C LYS A 327 -8.54 -15.08 -35.74
N GLU A 328 -7.32 -15.60 -35.67
CA GLU A 328 -6.99 -16.77 -34.84
C GLU A 328 -7.08 -16.46 -33.33
N ALA A 329 -6.77 -15.22 -32.94
CA ALA A 329 -6.96 -14.76 -31.55
C ALA A 329 -8.45 -14.54 -31.23
N TYR A 330 -9.21 -13.97 -32.17
CA TYR A 330 -10.66 -13.78 -32.03
C TYR A 330 -11.39 -15.11 -31.84
N ASP A 331 -11.02 -16.14 -32.61
CA ASP A 331 -11.63 -17.47 -32.52
C ASP A 331 -11.41 -18.11 -31.12
N LEU A 332 -10.35 -17.74 -30.40
CA LEU A 332 -10.04 -18.25 -29.05
C LEU A 332 -10.74 -17.46 -27.92
N SER A 333 -10.70 -16.13 -27.96
CA SER A 333 -11.15 -15.28 -26.83
C SER A 333 -12.31 -14.34 -27.14
N GLY A 334 -12.64 -14.12 -28.42
CA GLY A 334 -13.57 -13.08 -28.87
C GLY A 334 -14.98 -13.22 -28.28
N ALA A 335 -15.53 -14.43 -28.27
CA ALA A 335 -16.87 -14.69 -27.74
C ALA A 335 -16.99 -14.34 -26.24
N ASP A 336 -15.98 -14.71 -25.44
CA ASP A 336 -15.95 -14.40 -24.01
C ASP A 336 -15.72 -12.92 -23.75
N LEU A 337 -14.84 -12.27 -24.51
CA LEU A 337 -14.60 -10.83 -24.42
C LEU A 337 -15.87 -10.02 -24.72
N ILE A 338 -16.59 -10.37 -25.80
CA ILE A 338 -17.87 -9.74 -26.18
C ILE A 338 -18.90 -9.93 -25.07
N ARG A 339 -19.07 -11.18 -24.59
CA ARG A 339 -20.04 -11.51 -23.53
C ARG A 339 -19.77 -10.72 -22.25
N ILE A 340 -18.52 -10.70 -21.79
CA ILE A 340 -18.13 -9.96 -20.59
C ILE A 340 -18.30 -8.44 -20.80
N MET A 341 -17.93 -7.91 -21.97
CA MET A 341 -18.08 -6.48 -22.29
C MET A 341 -19.54 -6.03 -22.22
N LYS A 342 -20.46 -6.81 -22.82
CA LYS A 342 -21.91 -6.54 -22.76
C LYS A 342 -22.42 -6.52 -21.32
N ILE A 343 -22.09 -7.55 -20.53
CA ILE A 343 -22.48 -7.62 -19.11
C ILE A 343 -21.94 -6.43 -18.30
N ARG A 344 -20.69 -6.03 -18.54
CA ARG A 344 -20.06 -4.91 -17.83
C ARG A 344 -20.67 -3.57 -18.23
N ARG A 345 -20.90 -3.35 -19.53
CA ARG A 345 -21.64 -2.19 -20.06
C ARG A 345 -23.00 -2.06 -19.38
N ASP A 346 -23.75 -3.14 -19.26
CA ASP A 346 -25.09 -3.13 -18.65
C ASP A 346 -25.05 -2.81 -17.15
N LYS A 347 -23.90 -3.00 -16.49
CA LYS A 347 -23.66 -2.65 -15.07
C LYS A 347 -23.01 -1.28 -14.89
N LEU A 348 -22.65 -0.57 -15.96
CA LEU A 348 -21.80 0.61 -15.91
C LEU A 348 -22.43 1.75 -15.09
N ARG A 349 -23.76 1.88 -15.12
CA ARG A 349 -24.50 2.84 -14.29
C ARG A 349 -24.20 2.64 -12.80
N GLN A 350 -24.37 1.42 -12.28
CA GLN A 350 -24.10 1.11 -10.89
C GLN A 350 -22.63 1.38 -10.54
N VAL A 351 -21.71 1.06 -11.45
CA VAL A 351 -20.28 1.33 -11.26
C VAL A 351 -19.99 2.81 -11.15
N ALA A 352 -20.64 3.65 -11.95
CA ALA A 352 -20.50 5.10 -11.87
C ALA A 352 -21.05 5.65 -10.55
N GLU A 353 -22.19 5.13 -10.06
CA GLU A 353 -22.76 5.48 -8.77
C GLU A 353 -21.81 5.08 -7.61
N ASP A 354 -21.34 3.83 -7.59
CA ASP A 354 -20.42 3.32 -6.57
C ASP A 354 -19.10 4.09 -6.56
N TYR A 355 -18.56 4.42 -7.75
CA TYR A 355 -17.31 5.16 -7.85
C TYR A 355 -17.46 6.63 -7.48
N PHE A 356 -18.60 7.25 -7.82
CA PHE A 356 -18.96 8.58 -7.35
C PHE A 356 -18.93 8.65 -5.82
N GLU A 357 -19.49 7.67 -5.12
CA GLU A 357 -19.49 7.64 -3.64
C GLU A 357 -18.08 7.55 -3.04
N ILE A 358 -17.18 6.81 -3.71
CA ILE A 358 -15.76 6.75 -3.31
C ILE A 358 -15.10 8.13 -3.48
N GLN A 359 -15.38 8.85 -4.57
CA GLN A 359 -14.79 10.16 -4.86
C GLN A 359 -15.40 11.29 -4.03
N ALA A 360 -16.72 11.27 -3.83
CA ALA A 360 -17.48 12.34 -3.18
C ALA A 360 -17.27 12.40 -1.66
N ARG A 361 -16.71 11.34 -1.05
CA ARG A 361 -16.53 11.26 0.40
C ARG A 361 -15.62 12.35 0.96
N ILE A 362 -14.49 12.61 0.30
CA ILE A 362 -13.56 13.68 0.64
C ILE A 362 -13.18 14.39 -0.64
N VAL A 363 -13.57 15.65 -0.81
CA VAL A 363 -13.35 16.40 -2.05
C VAL A 363 -12.40 17.56 -1.83
N ASP A 364 -11.39 17.65 -2.69
CA ASP A 364 -10.44 18.76 -2.72
C ASP A 364 -10.89 19.76 -3.80
N VAL A 365 -11.17 21.00 -3.41
CA VAL A 365 -11.45 22.14 -4.29
C VAL A 365 -10.20 23.02 -4.28
N VAL A 366 -9.47 23.04 -5.39
CA VAL A 366 -8.13 23.62 -5.46
C VAL A 366 -8.13 24.75 -6.48
N GLY A 367 -7.70 25.94 -6.05
CA GLY A 367 -7.50 27.13 -6.87
C GLY A 367 -6.24 27.05 -7.74
N SER A 368 -5.62 28.22 -7.94
CA SER A 368 -4.43 28.40 -8.78
C SER A 368 -3.43 29.34 -8.09
N ASN A 369 -2.36 29.73 -8.78
CA ASN A 369 -1.40 30.73 -8.33
C ASN A 369 -1.90 32.16 -8.58
N LYS A 370 -3.16 32.32 -9.00
CA LYS A 370 -3.88 33.60 -9.17
C LYS A 370 -4.85 33.82 -8.00
N HIS A 371 -5.58 34.92 -8.05
CA HIS A 371 -6.49 35.35 -6.99
C HIS A 371 -7.88 34.75 -7.16
N GLU A 372 -8.32 34.00 -6.15
CA GLU A 372 -9.65 33.42 -6.07
C GLU A 372 -10.41 33.80 -4.81
N GLU A 373 -11.74 33.82 -4.93
CA GLU A 373 -12.65 33.89 -3.80
C GLU A 373 -13.46 32.59 -3.69
N PHE A 374 -13.29 31.89 -2.58
CA PHE A 374 -13.99 30.68 -2.21
C PHE A 374 -15.16 31.01 -1.27
N VAL A 375 -16.38 30.80 -1.75
CA VAL A 375 -17.61 31.05 -1.00
C VAL A 375 -18.26 29.73 -0.64
N VAL A 376 -18.46 29.47 0.65
CA VAL A 376 -19.11 28.26 1.18
C VAL A 376 -20.37 28.64 1.95
N GLU A 377 -21.52 28.30 1.38
CA GLU A 377 -22.84 28.54 1.97
C GLU A 377 -23.40 27.24 2.56
N ARG A 378 -23.60 27.21 3.88
CA ARG A 378 -24.20 26.07 4.59
C ARG A 378 -25.72 26.17 4.58
N LEU A 379 -26.40 25.14 4.08
CA LEU A 379 -27.85 25.07 3.91
C LEU A 379 -28.52 24.22 4.99
N GLN A 380 -29.79 24.54 5.31
CA GLN A 380 -30.54 23.89 6.41
C GLN A 380 -30.78 22.39 6.21
N ASP A 381 -30.82 21.95 4.95
CA ASP A 381 -31.06 20.57 4.55
C ASP A 381 -29.79 19.70 4.60
N GLY A 382 -28.68 20.22 5.12
CA GLY A 382 -27.41 19.52 5.24
C GLY A 382 -26.52 19.63 4.00
N ARG A 383 -26.90 20.43 3.00
CA ARG A 383 -26.04 20.73 1.85
C ARG A 383 -25.07 21.87 2.15
N SER A 384 -23.92 21.85 1.47
CA SER A 384 -22.98 22.98 1.40
C SER A 384 -22.78 23.36 -0.06
N LEU A 385 -23.15 24.58 -0.45
CA LEU A 385 -22.85 25.11 -1.78
C LEU A 385 -21.47 25.75 -1.75
N VAL A 386 -20.56 25.27 -2.61
CA VAL A 386 -19.23 25.86 -2.78
C VAL A 386 -19.17 26.51 -4.14
N SER A 387 -18.80 27.80 -4.17
CA SER A 387 -18.55 28.56 -5.39
C SER A 387 -17.15 29.16 -5.35
N VAL A 388 -16.43 29.12 -6.47
CA VAL A 388 -15.11 29.75 -6.60
C VAL A 388 -15.15 30.78 -7.70
N TYR A 389 -14.73 32.01 -7.39
CA TYR A 389 -14.71 33.12 -8.33
C TYR A 389 -13.28 33.58 -8.60
N LYS A 390 -12.98 33.89 -9.86
CA LYS A 390 -11.83 34.71 -10.21
C LYS A 390 -12.07 36.13 -9.68
N ILE A 391 -11.10 36.68 -8.96
CA ILE A 391 -11.17 38.06 -8.46
C ILE A 391 -10.00 38.91 -8.96
N ARG A 392 -10.22 40.23 -9.00
CA ARG A 392 -9.12 41.19 -9.14
C ARG A 392 -8.34 41.31 -7.82
N LYS A 393 -7.14 41.90 -7.88
CA LYS A 393 -6.39 42.34 -6.69
C LYS A 393 -7.20 43.25 -5.76
N THR A 394 -8.21 43.94 -6.29
CA THR A 394 -9.14 44.81 -5.53
C THR A 394 -10.27 44.04 -4.83
N GLY A 395 -10.41 42.73 -5.06
CA GLY A 395 -11.48 41.89 -4.51
C GLY A 395 -12.76 41.80 -5.36
N GLU A 396 -12.82 42.48 -6.51
CA GLU A 396 -14.01 42.44 -7.39
C GLU A 396 -14.10 41.11 -8.17
N ARG A 397 -15.24 40.42 -8.07
CA ARG A 397 -15.55 39.19 -8.82
C ARG A 397 -15.59 39.45 -10.32
N ARG A 398 -14.98 38.55 -11.10
CA ARG A 398 -14.93 38.61 -12.56
C ARG A 398 -15.63 37.46 -13.25
N LYS A 399 -15.35 36.23 -12.81
CA LYS A 399 -15.80 34.99 -13.47
C LYS A 399 -16.04 33.91 -12.44
N LEU A 400 -17.10 33.11 -12.62
CA LEU A 400 -17.34 31.90 -11.83
C LEU A 400 -16.50 30.76 -12.42
N LEU A 401 -15.61 30.18 -11.60
CA LEU A 401 -14.68 29.12 -12.01
C LEU A 401 -15.19 27.73 -11.63
N TYR A 402 -15.87 27.63 -10.50
CA TYR A 402 -16.34 26.37 -9.94
C TYR A 402 -17.65 26.58 -9.17
N LYS A 403 -18.56 25.62 -9.25
CA LYS A 403 -19.76 25.57 -8.42
C LYS A 403 -20.19 24.12 -8.21
N ARG A 404 -20.40 23.71 -6.96
CA ARG A 404 -20.93 22.38 -6.62
C ARG A 404 -21.72 22.41 -5.32
N SER A 405 -22.84 21.68 -5.29
CA SER A 405 -23.58 21.40 -4.06
C SER A 405 -23.11 20.07 -3.47
N PHE A 406 -22.58 20.10 -2.26
CA PHE A 406 -22.18 18.90 -1.53
C PHE A 406 -23.26 18.47 -0.55
N VAL A 407 -23.57 17.18 -0.52
CA VAL A 407 -24.65 16.61 0.31
C VAL A 407 -24.06 15.89 1.52
N GLN A 408 -24.55 16.20 2.72
CA GLN A 408 -24.19 15.46 3.92
C GLN A 408 -24.69 14.01 3.84
N GLY A 409 -23.77 13.06 4.07
CA GLY A 409 -24.02 11.62 3.89
C GLY A 409 -23.32 11.07 2.65
N GLU A 410 -23.16 11.91 1.62
CA GLU A 410 -22.29 11.63 0.47
C GLU A 410 -20.86 12.15 0.72
N THR A 411 -20.75 13.36 1.26
CA THR A 411 -19.48 14.04 1.55
C THR A 411 -19.27 14.21 3.05
N ASP A 412 -18.15 13.68 3.56
CA ASP A 412 -17.72 13.81 4.95
C ASP A 412 -16.88 15.08 5.17
N GLU A 413 -16.06 15.45 4.17
CA GLU A 413 -15.07 16.51 4.28
C GLU A 413 -14.84 17.23 2.93
N ILE A 414 -14.87 18.57 2.95
CA ILE A 414 -14.48 19.45 1.85
C ILE A 414 -13.16 20.12 2.24
N ARG A 415 -12.16 20.04 1.37
CA ARG A 415 -10.86 20.70 1.54
C ARG A 415 -10.69 21.74 0.44
N ILE A 416 -10.46 22.98 0.83
CA ILE A 416 -10.25 24.09 -0.10
C ILE A 416 -8.79 24.53 0.00
N PHE A 417 -8.14 24.72 -1.14
CA PHE A 417 -6.74 25.17 -1.24
C PHE A 417 -6.63 26.41 -2.13
N GLY A 418 -6.12 27.51 -1.58
CA GLY A 418 -5.86 28.76 -2.31
C GLY A 418 -4.59 28.74 -3.15
N LEU A 419 -3.51 28.13 -2.64
CA LEU A 419 -2.19 27.99 -3.29
C LEU A 419 -1.32 29.24 -3.32
N GLY A 420 -1.34 30.04 -4.39
CA GLY A 420 -0.30 31.04 -4.63
C GLY A 420 -0.78 32.49 -4.54
N GLY A 421 -2.05 32.73 -4.85
CA GLY A 421 -2.62 34.08 -4.89
C GLY A 421 -2.95 34.64 -3.52
N ASN A 422 -3.38 35.90 -3.53
CA ASN A 422 -4.07 36.53 -2.41
C ASN A 422 -5.55 36.16 -2.50
N ASP A 423 -5.96 35.15 -1.74
CA ASP A 423 -7.26 34.52 -1.82
C ASP A 423 -8.21 34.96 -0.72
N ARG A 424 -9.51 34.79 -0.96
CA ARG A 424 -10.56 35.13 0.01
C ARG A 424 -11.45 33.92 0.28
N PHE A 425 -11.49 33.47 1.52
CA PHE A 425 -12.32 32.38 1.99
C PHE A 425 -13.49 32.93 2.80
N GLU A 426 -14.72 32.75 2.33
CA GLU A 426 -15.93 33.20 3.01
C GLU A 426 -16.86 32.02 3.31
N VAL A 427 -17.20 31.83 4.59
CA VAL A 427 -18.09 30.75 5.06
C VAL A 427 -19.32 31.36 5.72
N SER A 428 -20.52 30.94 5.34
CA SER A 428 -21.77 31.48 5.87
C SER A 428 -22.82 30.39 6.14
N GLY A 429 -23.88 30.76 6.86
CA GLY A 429 -25.04 29.90 7.15
C GLY A 429 -25.17 29.48 8.61
N ASN A 430 -26.40 29.46 9.12
CA ASN A 430 -26.71 29.04 10.49
C ASN A 430 -27.51 27.74 10.45
N VAL A 431 -26.88 26.59 10.70
CA VAL A 431 -27.45 25.27 10.41
C VAL A 431 -27.33 24.30 11.58
N ARG A 432 -28.16 23.25 11.58
CA ARG A 432 -28.12 22.21 12.63
C ARG A 432 -26.96 21.23 12.46
N LYS A 433 -26.56 20.95 11.22
CA LYS A 433 -25.48 20.03 10.86
C LYS A 433 -24.78 20.57 9.62
N ALA A 434 -23.50 20.29 9.48
CA ALA A 434 -22.72 20.69 8.31
C ALA A 434 -21.65 19.64 7.99
N ILE A 435 -21.24 19.60 6.72
CA ILE A 435 -20.05 18.90 6.24
C ILE A 435 -18.81 19.55 6.85
N ARG A 436 -17.76 18.78 7.16
CA ARG A 436 -16.51 19.35 7.67
C ARG A 436 -15.84 20.14 6.54
N LEU A 437 -15.44 21.38 6.84
CA LEU A 437 -14.71 22.26 5.93
C LEU A 437 -13.30 22.51 6.46
N ILE A 438 -12.31 22.30 5.60
CA ILE A 438 -10.91 22.70 5.82
C ILE A 438 -10.57 23.70 4.71
N ALA A 439 -10.22 24.93 5.06
CA ALA A 439 -9.65 25.88 4.12
C ALA A 439 -8.17 26.05 4.43
N VAL A 440 -7.33 25.94 3.41
CA VAL A 440 -5.89 26.11 3.45
C VAL A 440 -5.56 27.26 2.53
N GLY A 441 -4.91 28.28 3.07
CA GLY A 441 -4.40 29.39 2.29
C GLY A 441 -3.18 29.00 1.46
N GLY A 442 -2.35 29.99 1.19
CA GLY A 442 -1.30 29.93 0.22
C GLY A 442 -0.02 30.66 0.61
N THR A 443 0.82 30.95 -0.36
CA THR A 443 1.98 31.84 -0.14
C THR A 443 1.62 33.32 -0.22
N GLY A 444 0.42 33.66 -0.70
CA GLY A 444 -0.08 35.02 -0.77
C GLY A 444 -0.69 35.51 0.55
N ASP A 445 -1.17 36.76 0.53
CA ASP A 445 -1.85 37.37 1.68
C ASP A 445 -3.35 37.09 1.62
N ASP A 446 -3.80 36.14 2.44
CA ASP A 446 -5.15 35.58 2.37
C ASP A 446 -6.11 36.19 3.39
N GLN A 447 -7.40 36.14 3.07
CA GLN A 447 -8.48 36.59 3.93
C GLN A 447 -9.41 35.45 4.32
N PHE A 448 -9.57 35.20 5.61
CA PHE A 448 -10.42 34.14 6.13
C PHE A 448 -11.59 34.71 6.94
N ILE A 449 -12.81 34.52 6.45
CA ILE A 449 -14.03 35.06 7.06
C ILE A 449 -15.01 33.91 7.30
N ASP A 450 -15.41 33.72 8.55
CA ASP A 450 -16.48 32.77 8.91
C ASP A 450 -17.62 33.52 9.62
N ARG A 451 -18.79 33.56 8.97
CA ARG A 451 -20.06 34.10 9.49
C ARG A 451 -21.09 32.99 9.72
N SER A 452 -20.63 31.75 9.86
CA SER A 452 -21.48 30.58 10.03
C SER A 452 -21.57 30.10 11.48
N SER A 453 -22.62 29.34 11.79
CA SER A 453 -22.79 28.64 13.07
C SER A 453 -23.39 27.26 12.85
N VAL A 454 -22.82 26.22 13.48
CA VAL A 454 -23.34 24.86 13.43
C VAL A 454 -23.70 24.39 14.83
N ARG A 455 -24.88 23.77 15.00
CA ARG A 455 -25.27 23.23 16.31
C ARG A 455 -24.37 22.03 16.68
N GLY A 456 -23.71 22.11 17.83
CA GLY A 456 -22.96 21.00 18.42
C GLY A 456 -21.67 21.45 19.11
N LEU A 457 -20.98 20.51 19.75
CA LEU A 457 -19.71 20.79 20.44
C LEU A 457 -18.50 20.75 19.49
N ARG A 458 -18.63 20.07 18.33
CA ARG A 458 -17.54 19.88 17.39
C ARG A 458 -17.55 20.98 16.32
N LYS A 459 -16.47 21.75 16.28
CA LYS A 459 -16.14 22.68 15.21
C LYS A 459 -16.01 21.97 13.86
N ARG A 460 -16.69 22.50 12.84
CA ARG A 460 -16.79 22.01 11.47
C ARG A 460 -15.97 22.85 10.49
N THR A 461 -15.59 24.07 10.84
CA THR A 461 -14.66 24.88 10.04
C THR A 461 -13.25 24.82 10.64
N VAL A 462 -12.25 24.57 9.80
CA VAL A 462 -10.84 24.73 10.16
C VAL A 462 -10.14 25.58 9.10
N PHE A 463 -9.46 26.63 9.52
CA PHE A 463 -8.61 27.44 8.64
C PHE A 463 -7.14 27.18 8.95
N TYR A 464 -6.34 26.99 7.90
CA TYR A 464 -4.91 26.77 7.96
C TYR A 464 -4.19 27.83 7.15
N ASP A 465 -3.19 28.46 7.76
CA ASP A 465 -2.25 29.30 7.03
C ASP A 465 -0.94 29.49 7.80
N SER A 466 0.04 30.09 7.13
CA SER A 466 1.19 30.72 7.74
C SER A 466 0.77 31.75 8.78
N ARG A 467 1.50 31.75 9.90
CA ARG A 467 1.44 32.85 10.88
C ARG A 467 2.17 34.09 10.36
N ASP A 468 3.14 33.88 9.49
CA ASP A 468 4.01 34.91 8.95
C ASP A 468 3.41 35.39 7.61
N GLY A 469 3.05 36.67 7.51
CA GLY A 469 2.40 37.25 6.32
C GLY A 469 1.34 38.31 6.64
N GLY A 470 0.69 38.85 5.61
CA GLY A 470 -0.40 39.83 5.69
C GLY A 470 -1.80 39.24 5.87
N ASN A 471 -1.90 37.97 6.28
CA ASN A 471 -3.16 37.24 6.41
C ASN A 471 -4.14 37.89 7.38
N THR A 472 -5.42 37.98 6.99
CA THR A 472 -6.49 38.53 7.83
C THR A 472 -7.45 37.44 8.29
N TRP A 473 -7.80 37.48 9.58
CA TRP A 473 -8.58 36.43 10.24
C TRP A 473 -9.82 37.02 10.91
N ASP A 474 -10.98 36.60 10.45
CA ASP A 474 -12.30 36.94 11.02
C ASP A 474 -13.11 35.66 11.27
N PRO A 475 -12.65 34.79 12.20
CA PRO A 475 -13.28 33.51 12.50
C PRO A 475 -14.54 33.66 13.35
N SER A 476 -15.47 32.71 13.22
CA SER A 476 -16.60 32.58 14.15
C SER A 476 -16.26 31.62 15.30
N ARG A 477 -17.20 31.44 16.24
CA ARG A 477 -17.07 30.41 17.29
C ARG A 477 -17.01 28.99 16.72
N GLU A 478 -17.51 28.77 15.50
CA GLU A 478 -17.50 27.50 14.77
C GLU A 478 -16.11 27.14 14.22
N THR A 479 -15.22 28.12 14.14
CA THR A 479 -13.94 28.00 13.44
C THR A 479 -12.79 27.63 14.39
N ARG A 480 -11.94 26.70 13.95
CA ARG A 480 -10.61 26.50 14.51
C ARG A 480 -9.57 27.11 13.56
N VAL A 481 -8.80 28.06 14.04
CA VAL A 481 -7.64 28.61 13.30
C VAL A 481 -6.39 27.82 13.67
N VAL A 482 -5.62 27.41 12.66
CA VAL A 482 -4.33 26.72 12.80
C VAL A 482 -3.28 27.52 12.05
N ALA A 483 -2.72 28.53 12.73
CA ALA A 483 -1.65 29.36 12.20
C ALA A 483 -0.27 28.88 12.69
N SER A 484 0.64 28.57 11.76
CA SER A 484 1.97 28.02 12.04
C SER A 484 3.06 28.72 11.23
N SER A 485 4.29 28.78 11.73
CA SER A 485 5.47 29.20 10.95
C SER A 485 6.15 28.03 10.21
N ASP A 486 5.51 26.86 10.19
CA ASP A 486 5.99 25.70 9.44
C ASP A 486 5.81 25.97 7.94
N PRO A 487 6.89 25.95 7.11
CA PRO A 487 6.79 26.23 5.68
C PRO A 487 5.90 25.21 4.93
N LEU A 488 5.60 24.06 5.52
CA LEU A 488 4.72 23.04 4.93
C LEU A 488 3.25 23.24 5.29
N ILE A 489 2.89 24.26 6.08
CA ILE A 489 1.51 24.50 6.54
C ILE A 489 0.53 24.81 5.41
N ASN A 490 1.01 25.27 4.26
CA ASN A 490 0.16 25.54 3.08
C ASN A 490 0.40 24.53 1.95
N ARG A 491 1.24 23.51 2.16
CA ARG A 491 1.56 22.53 1.13
C ARG A 491 0.29 21.78 0.70
N TYR A 492 -0.03 21.90 -0.58
CA TYR A 492 -0.93 20.98 -1.28
C TYR A 492 -0.11 19.84 -1.87
N ASP A 493 -0.30 18.64 -1.33
CA ASP A 493 0.39 17.43 -1.79
C ASP A 493 -0.63 16.54 -2.50
N GLN A 494 -0.58 16.53 -3.84
CA GLN A 494 -1.49 15.75 -4.67
C GLN A 494 -1.32 14.24 -4.42
N ARG A 495 -0.09 13.78 -4.11
CA ARG A 495 0.24 12.35 -3.95
C ARG A 495 0.01 11.84 -2.54
N ALA A 496 0.42 12.59 -1.53
CA ALA A 496 0.34 12.17 -0.12
C ALA A 496 -0.85 12.78 0.65
N GLY A 497 -1.67 13.64 0.01
CA GLY A 497 -2.81 14.30 0.64
C GLY A 497 -4.00 13.39 0.96
N PHE A 498 -4.06 12.18 0.38
CA PHE A 498 -5.12 11.22 0.62
C PHE A 498 -4.64 9.77 0.49
N SER A 499 -5.14 8.90 1.36
CA SER A 499 -5.01 7.45 1.25
C SER A 499 -6.30 6.79 1.69
N HIS A 500 -6.70 5.70 1.03
CA HIS A 500 -7.90 4.98 1.40
C HIS A 500 -7.74 4.33 2.77
N ASN A 501 -8.82 4.36 3.55
CA ASN A 501 -8.91 3.50 4.72
C ASN A 501 -8.79 2.04 4.27
N SER A 502 -7.97 1.27 4.96
CA SER A 502 -7.67 -0.11 4.60
C SER A 502 -7.88 -1.05 5.78
N ARG A 503 -8.18 -2.29 5.44
CA ARG A 503 -8.30 -3.39 6.39
C ARG A 503 -7.50 -4.56 5.84
N SER A 504 -6.57 -5.09 6.61
CA SER A 504 -5.74 -6.21 6.21
C SER A 504 -5.78 -7.32 7.26
N PRO A 505 -5.82 -8.59 6.86
CA PRO A 505 -5.76 -9.70 7.79
C PRO A 505 -4.36 -9.83 8.40
N LYS A 506 -4.31 -10.41 9.60
CA LYS A 506 -3.09 -10.90 10.24
C LYS A 506 -3.23 -12.40 10.42
N LEU A 507 -2.17 -13.16 10.16
CA LEU A 507 -2.14 -14.61 10.31
C LEU A 507 -0.90 -15.01 11.11
N PHE A 508 -1.06 -15.95 12.01
CA PHE A 508 0.01 -16.47 12.87
C PHE A 508 -0.09 -17.99 12.96
N LEU A 509 1.06 -18.64 12.94
CA LEU A 509 1.24 -20.07 13.12
C LEU A 509 2.54 -20.25 13.88
N GLY A 510 2.55 -21.13 14.87
CA GLY A 510 3.79 -21.52 15.51
C GLY A 510 3.70 -22.87 16.17
N LEU A 511 4.87 -23.44 16.41
CA LEU A 511 5.06 -24.72 17.08
C LEU A 511 6.24 -24.58 18.03
N ASN A 512 6.01 -24.87 19.31
CA ASN A 512 7.08 -24.98 20.30
C ASN A 512 6.84 -26.12 21.30
N ARG A 513 7.84 -26.41 22.14
CA ARG A 513 7.79 -27.53 23.08
C ARG A 513 6.83 -27.33 24.25
N ASP A 514 6.52 -26.09 24.61
CA ASP A 514 5.63 -25.76 25.73
C ASP A 514 4.17 -25.66 25.25
N ASP A 515 3.86 -24.72 24.35
CA ASP A 515 2.52 -24.43 23.83
C ASP A 515 2.03 -25.42 22.75
N GLY A 516 2.95 -26.14 22.11
CA GLY A 516 2.62 -26.99 20.97
C GLY A 516 2.26 -26.18 19.73
N LEU A 517 1.40 -26.76 18.89
CA LEU A 517 0.86 -26.07 17.73
C LEU A 517 -0.10 -24.98 18.21
N PHE A 518 0.11 -23.76 17.75
CA PHE A 518 -0.83 -22.66 17.94
C PHE A 518 -1.10 -21.95 16.61
N ILE A 519 -2.35 -21.57 16.42
CA ILE A 519 -2.85 -20.84 15.25
C ILE A 519 -3.48 -19.56 15.73
N GLY A 520 -3.23 -18.48 15.01
CA GLY A 520 -3.86 -17.20 15.27
C GLY A 520 -4.17 -16.42 14.03
N GLY A 521 -5.05 -15.44 14.22
CA GLY A 521 -5.51 -14.57 13.17
C GLY A 521 -5.98 -13.23 13.73
N GLY A 522 -6.17 -12.27 12.84
CA GLY A 522 -6.62 -10.95 13.25
C GLY A 522 -6.90 -10.03 12.09
N LEU A 523 -7.24 -8.79 12.44
CA LEU A 523 -7.51 -7.72 11.52
C LEU A 523 -6.74 -6.48 11.94
N ASN A 524 -6.04 -5.86 11.00
CA ASN A 524 -5.52 -4.52 11.13
C ASN A 524 -6.39 -3.55 10.33
N SER A 525 -6.84 -2.47 10.95
CA SER A 525 -7.65 -1.41 10.32
C SER A 525 -6.91 -0.08 10.41
N VAL A 526 -6.51 0.44 9.25
CA VAL A 526 -5.83 1.73 9.12
C VAL A 526 -6.81 2.76 8.59
N LEU A 527 -6.98 3.86 9.34
CA LEU A 527 -7.78 5.00 8.95
C LEU A 527 -6.86 6.19 8.68
N HIS A 528 -7.06 6.86 7.55
CA HIS A 528 -6.30 8.05 7.19
C HIS A 528 -7.11 9.32 7.50
N GLY A 529 -6.41 10.44 7.63
CA GLY A 529 -7.02 11.74 7.90
C GLY A 529 -6.15 12.88 7.41
N PHE A 530 -6.74 14.07 7.27
CA PHE A 530 -6.03 15.24 6.77
C PHE A 530 -4.77 15.54 7.60
N ARG A 531 -3.61 15.55 6.94
CA ARG A 531 -2.28 15.79 7.53
C ARG A 531 -1.92 14.86 8.69
N LYS A 532 -2.41 13.62 8.66
CA LYS A 532 -2.04 12.55 9.58
C LYS A 532 -1.18 11.53 8.84
N VAL A 533 0.12 11.57 9.08
CA VAL A 533 1.12 10.73 8.41
C VAL A 533 1.77 9.81 9.45
N PRO A 534 1.91 8.49 9.19
CA PRO A 534 1.47 7.78 7.98
C PRO A 534 -0.06 7.53 7.93
N TYR A 535 -0.77 7.65 9.04
CA TYR A 535 -2.23 7.46 9.14
C TYR A 535 -2.79 8.28 10.31
N ALA A 536 -4.13 8.36 10.41
CA ALA A 536 -4.80 8.95 11.57
C ALA A 536 -4.94 7.96 12.73
N SER A 537 -5.26 6.70 12.41
CA SER A 537 -5.23 5.61 13.40
C SER A 537 -4.91 4.26 12.77
N SER A 538 -4.18 3.41 13.48
CA SER A 538 -3.96 2.00 13.15
C SER A 538 -4.47 1.15 14.30
N ASN A 539 -5.38 0.22 14.03
CA ASN A 539 -6.03 -0.61 15.06
C ASN A 539 -5.87 -2.08 14.68
N THR A 540 -5.09 -2.82 15.46
CA THR A 540 -4.83 -4.25 15.26
C THR A 540 -5.52 -5.04 16.36
N LEU A 541 -6.40 -5.98 15.97
CA LEU A 541 -7.01 -6.97 16.86
C LEU A 541 -6.55 -8.35 16.42
N VAL A 542 -5.95 -9.12 17.34
CA VAL A 542 -5.43 -10.46 17.08
C VAL A 542 -5.90 -11.44 18.16
N GLY A 543 -6.13 -12.68 17.75
CA GLY A 543 -6.44 -13.80 18.61
C GLY A 543 -5.56 -14.99 18.26
N ASN A 544 -5.10 -15.73 19.27
CA ASN A 544 -4.32 -16.95 19.10
C ASN A 544 -4.90 -18.07 19.96
N TYR A 545 -4.82 -19.32 19.48
CA TYR A 545 -5.22 -20.52 20.20
C TYR A 545 -4.11 -21.57 20.15
N ALA A 546 -3.68 -22.05 21.32
CA ALA A 546 -2.70 -23.13 21.46
C ALA A 546 -3.42 -24.46 21.76
N PHE A 547 -3.35 -25.42 20.84
CA PHE A 547 -4.15 -26.64 20.89
C PHE A 547 -3.75 -27.59 22.03
N ARG A 548 -2.47 -27.56 22.42
CA ARG A 548 -1.95 -28.47 23.47
C ARG A 548 -2.35 -28.02 24.86
N THR A 549 -2.26 -26.72 25.15
CA THR A 549 -2.60 -26.15 26.46
C THR A 549 -4.05 -25.72 26.54
N GLN A 550 -4.75 -25.65 25.39
CA GLN A 550 -6.06 -25.02 25.26
C GLN A 550 -6.05 -23.54 25.65
N ALA A 551 -4.88 -22.90 25.61
CA ALA A 551 -4.74 -21.48 25.89
C ALA A 551 -5.27 -20.64 24.73
N TYR A 552 -5.99 -19.58 25.05
CA TYR A 552 -6.36 -18.54 24.09
C TYR A 552 -5.99 -17.16 24.60
N ASN A 553 -5.49 -16.34 23.70
CA ASN A 553 -5.07 -14.98 23.98
C ASN A 553 -5.70 -14.04 22.95
N ILE A 554 -6.23 -12.91 23.41
CA ILE A 554 -6.74 -11.83 22.56
C ILE A 554 -5.96 -10.56 22.91
N ALA A 555 -5.49 -9.86 21.90
CA ALA A 555 -4.81 -8.58 22.05
C ALA A 555 -5.33 -7.55 21.05
N TYR A 556 -5.51 -6.33 21.54
CA TYR A 556 -5.82 -5.16 20.74
C TYR A 556 -4.73 -4.10 20.94
N SER A 557 -4.25 -3.52 19.85
CA SER A 557 -3.33 -2.38 19.88
C SER A 557 -3.84 -1.30 18.93
N GLY A 558 -4.06 -0.09 19.47
CA GLY A 558 -4.53 1.08 18.73
C GLY A 558 -3.52 2.22 18.84
N HIS A 559 -3.04 2.73 17.71
CA HIS A 559 -2.16 3.90 17.62
C HIS A 559 -2.87 5.04 16.92
N PHE A 560 -2.92 6.23 17.55
CA PHE A 560 -3.64 7.41 17.09
C PHE A 560 -2.68 8.59 16.95
N VAL A 561 -2.44 9.03 15.71
CA VAL A 561 -1.45 10.07 15.43
C VAL A 561 -1.97 11.46 15.80
N SER A 562 -1.18 12.23 16.55
CA SER A 562 -1.49 13.60 16.97
C SER A 562 -2.91 13.73 17.55
N LEU A 563 -3.31 12.80 18.43
CA LEU A 563 -4.62 12.79 19.08
C LEU A 563 -4.74 13.93 20.09
N VAL A 564 -3.66 14.21 20.82
CA VAL A 564 -3.57 15.27 21.84
C VAL A 564 -2.53 16.30 21.41
N GLY A 565 -2.97 17.35 20.72
CA GLY A 565 -2.05 18.34 20.13
C GLY A 565 -1.16 17.70 19.05
N SER A 566 0.16 17.76 19.25
CA SER A 566 1.17 17.09 18.41
C SER A 566 1.59 15.72 18.93
N TYR A 567 1.00 15.24 20.03
CA TYR A 567 1.31 13.95 20.64
C TYR A 567 0.37 12.86 20.16
N ASP A 568 0.94 11.68 19.94
CA ASP A 568 0.24 10.45 19.62
C ASP A 568 -0.33 9.82 20.89
N ALA A 569 -1.33 8.95 20.72
CA ALA A 569 -1.85 8.11 21.78
C ALA A 569 -1.79 6.63 21.37
N THR A 570 -1.45 5.76 22.31
CA THR A 570 -1.45 4.32 22.15
C THR A 570 -2.39 3.68 23.17
N VAL A 571 -3.19 2.73 22.74
CA VAL A 571 -4.09 1.93 23.58
C VAL A 571 -3.78 0.47 23.35
N ASP A 572 -3.32 -0.21 24.39
CA ASP A 572 -3.10 -1.65 24.36
C ASP A 572 -4.08 -2.33 25.31
N LEU A 573 -4.76 -3.38 24.86
CA LEU A 573 -5.64 -4.22 25.67
C LEU A 573 -5.26 -5.67 25.45
N HIS A 574 -5.27 -6.49 26.50
CA HIS A 574 -4.98 -7.91 26.39
C HIS A 574 -5.84 -8.75 27.34
N ALA A 575 -6.14 -9.97 26.90
CA ALA A 575 -6.90 -10.96 27.64
C ALA A 575 -6.29 -12.34 27.40
N PHE A 576 -5.76 -12.96 28.44
CA PHE A 576 -5.17 -14.30 28.43
C PHE A 576 -6.05 -15.25 29.24
N SER A 577 -6.32 -16.42 28.67
CA SER A 577 -7.07 -17.48 29.31
C SER A 577 -6.37 -18.04 30.56
N PRO A 578 -7.09 -18.67 31.49
CA PRO A 578 -6.49 -19.37 32.64
C PRO A 578 -5.45 -20.44 32.27
N THR A 579 -5.58 -21.03 31.09
CA THR A 579 -4.68 -22.06 30.56
C THR A 579 -3.45 -21.49 29.87
N SER A 580 -3.28 -20.16 29.84
CA SER A 580 -2.06 -19.52 29.35
C SER A 580 -0.92 -19.80 30.31
N ILE A 581 0.08 -20.55 29.85
CA ILE A 581 1.13 -21.11 30.70
C ILE A 581 2.33 -20.19 30.83
N ARG A 582 2.89 -20.15 32.03
CA ARG A 582 4.24 -19.64 32.32
C ARG A 582 4.99 -20.73 33.09
N ASN A 583 6.12 -21.21 32.56
CA ASN A 583 6.94 -22.12 33.37
C ASN A 583 7.59 -21.36 34.55
N PHE A 584 7.64 -21.99 35.71
CA PHE A 584 8.28 -21.48 36.90
C PHE A 584 8.95 -22.62 37.67
N TYR A 585 10.29 -22.56 37.76
CA TYR A 585 11.13 -23.56 38.41
C TYR A 585 11.59 -23.13 39.82
N GLY A 586 11.04 -22.02 40.32
CA GLY A 586 11.54 -21.31 41.50
C GLY A 586 12.36 -20.08 41.12
N LEU A 587 12.62 -19.22 42.10
CA LEU A 587 13.59 -18.14 41.96
C LEU A 587 14.99 -18.73 42.13
N GLY A 588 15.85 -18.49 41.13
CA GLY A 588 17.27 -18.83 41.21
C GLY A 588 17.90 -19.19 39.86
N ASN A 589 19.20 -18.97 39.77
CA ASN A 589 19.98 -19.22 38.56
C ASN A 589 20.37 -20.69 38.39
N GLU A 590 20.52 -21.43 39.49
CA GLU A 590 20.87 -22.87 39.49
C GLU A 590 19.68 -23.81 39.77
N THR A 591 18.44 -23.32 39.58
CA THR A 591 17.23 -24.18 39.69
C THR A 591 17.33 -25.38 38.76
N ARG A 592 16.88 -26.57 39.19
CA ARG A 592 16.98 -27.82 38.42
C ARG A 592 15.63 -28.29 37.88
N ASN A 593 15.63 -28.77 36.65
CA ASN A 593 14.50 -29.47 36.04
C ASN A 593 14.58 -30.98 36.36
N THR A 594 14.08 -31.39 37.52
CA THR A 594 14.24 -32.76 38.04
C THR A 594 13.05 -33.67 37.76
N VAL A 595 11.91 -33.11 37.39
CA VAL A 595 10.66 -33.86 37.17
C VAL A 595 10.43 -34.08 35.67
N GLY A 596 10.27 -35.35 35.28
CA GLY A 596 10.08 -35.73 33.87
C GLY A 596 8.73 -35.27 33.28
N ASP A 597 7.71 -35.08 34.12
CA ASP A 597 6.45 -34.46 33.69
C ASP A 597 6.69 -33.00 33.31
N ARG A 598 6.57 -32.72 32.00
CA ARG A 598 6.75 -31.38 31.45
C ARG A 598 5.86 -30.34 32.12
N THR A 599 4.66 -30.73 32.52
CA THR A 599 3.61 -29.82 32.96
C THR A 599 3.75 -29.45 34.44
N PHE A 600 4.58 -30.17 35.20
CA PHE A 600 4.77 -29.94 36.64
C PHE A 600 5.16 -28.50 36.97
N TYR A 601 6.03 -27.88 36.16
CA TYR A 601 6.49 -26.50 36.36
C TYR A 601 5.62 -25.43 35.67
N GLN A 602 4.52 -25.81 35.04
CA GLN A 602 3.65 -24.85 34.34
C GLN A 602 2.68 -24.20 35.33
N ALA A 603 2.68 -22.87 35.37
CA ALA A 603 1.67 -22.07 36.08
C ALA A 603 0.65 -21.55 35.06
N GLY A 604 -0.63 -21.86 35.27
CA GLY A 604 -1.73 -21.25 34.50
C GLY A 604 -2.01 -19.84 35.01
N ILE A 605 -1.97 -18.85 34.13
CA ILE A 605 -2.12 -17.44 34.49
C ILE A 605 -3.17 -16.79 33.60
N GLN A 606 -4.31 -16.47 34.19
CA GLN A 606 -5.32 -15.61 33.59
C GLN A 606 -4.89 -14.15 33.79
N ARG A 607 -4.92 -13.36 32.73
CA ARG A 607 -4.47 -11.96 32.77
C ARG A 607 -5.35 -11.08 31.90
N TYR A 608 -5.84 -10.00 32.47
CA TYR A 608 -6.59 -8.97 31.76
C TYR A 608 -5.97 -7.62 32.07
N GLY A 609 -5.72 -6.81 31.06
CA GLY A 609 -5.16 -5.50 31.33
C GLY A 609 -5.23 -4.57 30.14
N GLY A 610 -4.94 -3.31 30.41
CA GLY A 610 -4.81 -2.31 29.37
C GLY A 610 -4.01 -1.09 29.81
N SER A 611 -3.43 -0.41 28.82
CA SER A 611 -2.73 0.86 28.98
C SER A 611 -3.29 1.93 28.05
N PHE A 612 -3.15 3.18 28.47
CA PHE A 612 -3.36 4.36 27.63
C PHE A 612 -2.12 5.22 27.73
N GLU A 613 -1.33 5.30 26.67
CA GLU A 613 -0.02 5.94 26.67
C GLU A 613 -0.04 7.15 25.73
N ILE A 614 0.50 8.30 26.17
CA ILE A 614 0.68 9.49 25.34
C ILE A 614 2.16 9.63 25.02
N GLY A 615 2.48 9.88 23.76
CA GLY A 615 3.86 9.85 23.30
C GLY A 615 4.09 10.56 21.98
N ARG A 616 5.27 10.37 21.40
CA ARG A 616 5.58 10.83 20.05
C ARG A 616 6.36 9.77 19.31
N SER A 617 5.96 9.49 18.08
CA SER A 617 6.72 8.70 17.12
C SER A 617 7.41 9.65 16.12
N GLY A 618 8.67 10.00 16.38
CA GLY A 618 9.46 10.95 15.60
C GLY A 618 9.88 10.37 14.24
N GLY A 619 8.98 10.39 13.25
CA GLY A 619 9.29 10.00 11.87
C GLY A 619 9.74 8.54 11.73
N GLY A 620 9.29 7.66 12.62
CA GLY A 620 9.62 6.23 12.63
C GLY A 620 10.93 5.84 13.31
N ARG A 621 11.81 6.81 13.67
CA ARG A 621 13.14 6.50 14.20
C ARG A 621 13.27 6.54 15.71
N LEU A 622 12.57 7.45 16.39
CA LEU A 622 12.54 7.54 17.85
C LEU A 622 11.09 7.51 18.29
N MET A 623 10.76 6.64 19.24
CA MET A 623 9.48 6.66 19.93
C MET A 623 9.69 6.84 21.43
N TYR A 624 8.80 7.57 22.06
CA TYR A 624 8.62 7.53 23.50
C TYR A 624 7.14 7.68 23.82
N ALA A 625 6.70 7.03 24.90
CA ALA A 625 5.33 7.12 25.38
C ALA A 625 5.30 6.93 26.90
N VAL A 626 4.33 7.55 27.55
CA VAL A 626 4.10 7.39 28.99
C VAL A 626 2.60 7.40 29.27
N GLY A 627 2.15 6.57 30.20
CA GLY A 627 0.77 6.62 30.63
C GLY A 627 0.37 5.57 31.65
N PRO A 628 -0.88 5.64 32.14
CA PRO A 628 -1.39 4.69 33.11
C PRO A 628 -1.66 3.31 32.50
N PHE A 629 -1.63 2.30 33.37
CA PHE A 629 -2.14 0.96 33.06
C PHE A 629 -2.96 0.41 34.22
N VAL A 630 -3.80 -0.57 33.93
CA VAL A 630 -4.52 -1.39 34.91
C VAL A 630 -4.44 -2.86 34.51
N GLU A 631 -4.31 -3.74 35.49
CA GLU A 631 -4.10 -5.16 35.24
C GLU A 631 -4.68 -6.04 36.36
N SER A 632 -5.40 -7.09 35.98
CA SER A 632 -5.93 -8.12 36.86
C SER A 632 -5.29 -9.46 36.49
N ILE A 633 -4.77 -10.15 37.51
CA ILE A 633 -4.03 -11.40 37.36
C ILE A 633 -4.62 -12.43 38.32
N ASN A 634 -4.88 -13.63 37.79
CA ASN A 634 -5.33 -14.77 38.57
C ASN A 634 -4.48 -16.00 38.22
N VAL A 635 -3.80 -16.53 39.23
CA VAL A 635 -2.94 -17.72 39.13
C VAL A 635 -3.77 -18.95 39.48
N GLN A 636 -3.80 -19.94 38.61
CA GLN A 636 -4.54 -21.17 38.84
C GLN A 636 -3.93 -22.00 39.98
N GLU A 637 -4.76 -22.37 40.95
CA GLU A 637 -4.39 -23.29 42.04
C GLU A 637 -4.63 -24.74 41.60
N ASP A 638 -3.62 -25.35 40.98
CA ASP A 638 -3.62 -26.76 40.59
C ASP A 638 -2.61 -27.52 41.47
N SER A 639 -3.12 -28.43 42.32
CA SER A 639 -2.34 -29.16 43.33
C SER A 639 -1.26 -30.07 42.74
N LEU A 640 -1.29 -30.32 41.42
CA LEU A 640 -0.26 -31.08 40.70
C LEU A 640 0.90 -30.20 40.21
N ARG A 641 0.84 -28.88 40.41
CA ARG A 641 1.86 -27.92 39.93
C ARG A 641 2.83 -27.51 41.01
N PHE A 642 4.07 -27.29 40.59
CA PHE A 642 5.17 -26.82 41.44
C PHE A 642 4.79 -25.56 42.23
N VAL A 643 4.08 -24.61 41.60
CA VAL A 643 3.68 -23.34 42.22
C VAL A 643 2.82 -23.47 43.48
N VAL A 644 2.05 -24.56 43.64
CA VAL A 644 1.18 -24.78 44.82
C VAL A 644 1.92 -25.47 45.96
N LEU A 645 3.11 -26.02 45.70
CA LEU A 645 3.88 -26.73 46.71
C LEU A 645 4.62 -25.75 47.65
N PRO A 646 5.08 -26.21 48.84
CA PRO A 646 5.84 -25.36 49.76
C PRO A 646 7.23 -24.95 49.24
N GLN A 647 7.86 -25.76 48.39
CA GLN A 647 9.23 -25.58 47.89
C GLN A 647 9.50 -24.20 47.24
N PRO A 648 8.64 -23.67 46.35
CA PRO A 648 8.85 -22.33 45.77
C PRO A 648 8.64 -21.16 46.74
N GLY A 649 8.18 -21.40 47.98
CA GLY A 649 7.98 -20.34 48.97
C GLY A 649 6.86 -19.35 48.64
N LEU A 650 5.88 -19.73 47.81
CA LEU A 650 4.76 -18.85 47.45
C LEU A 650 3.68 -18.83 48.53
N SER A 651 3.12 -17.64 48.80
CA SER A 651 2.00 -17.47 49.73
C SER A 651 0.71 -18.09 49.17
N ARG A 652 -0.16 -18.61 50.04
CA ARG A 652 -1.52 -19.03 49.64
C ARG A 652 -2.33 -17.88 49.03
N THR A 653 -2.05 -16.64 49.44
CA THR A 653 -2.71 -15.45 48.88
C THR A 653 -2.31 -15.15 47.43
N THR A 654 -1.27 -15.79 46.88
CA THR A 654 -0.86 -15.67 45.47
C THR A 654 -1.92 -16.23 44.49
N PHE A 655 -2.76 -17.16 44.93
CA PHE A 655 -3.83 -17.75 44.10
C PHE A 655 -5.14 -16.94 44.14
N SER A 656 -5.23 -15.94 45.02
CA SER A 656 -6.31 -14.97 44.99
C SER A 656 -6.10 -13.98 43.85
N ASN A 657 -7.19 -13.39 43.34
CA ASN A 657 -7.12 -12.34 42.32
C ASN A 657 -6.24 -11.18 42.80
N GLN A 658 -5.35 -10.72 41.92
CA GLN A 658 -4.41 -9.64 42.16
C GLN A 658 -4.70 -8.51 41.20
N LEU A 659 -4.87 -7.30 41.71
CA LEU A 659 -5.14 -6.11 40.90
C LEU A 659 -3.99 -5.12 41.03
N PHE A 660 -3.49 -4.65 39.89
CA PHE A 660 -2.44 -3.65 39.80
C PHE A 660 -2.91 -2.46 38.97
N THR A 661 -2.42 -1.29 39.34
CA THR A 661 -2.45 -0.09 38.50
C THR A 661 -1.05 0.52 38.48
N GLY A 662 -0.80 1.54 37.67
CA GLY A 662 0.50 2.19 37.71
C GLY A 662 0.76 3.08 36.52
N VAL A 663 2.04 3.39 36.33
CA VAL A 663 2.54 4.17 35.19
C VAL A 663 3.57 3.34 34.45
N VAL A 664 3.44 3.29 33.13
CA VAL A 664 4.42 2.72 32.21
C VAL A 664 5.02 3.84 31.36
N ALA A 665 6.33 3.81 31.17
CA ALA A 665 7.06 4.63 30.23
C ALA A 665 7.81 3.71 29.26
N ARG A 666 7.78 4.05 27.97
CA ARG A 666 8.46 3.34 26.89
C ARG A 666 9.30 4.30 26.08
N ALA A 667 10.45 3.84 25.62
CA ALA A 667 11.29 4.52 24.65
C ALA A 667 11.80 3.49 23.63
N GLY A 668 12.10 3.93 22.42
CA GLY A 668 12.70 3.05 21.43
C GLY A 668 13.25 3.78 20.23
N VAL A 669 14.24 3.17 19.59
CA VAL A 669 14.86 3.66 18.35
C VAL A 669 14.88 2.55 17.32
N SER A 670 14.45 2.83 16.09
CA SER A 670 14.52 1.87 14.99
C SER A 670 15.08 2.54 13.73
N THR A 671 16.13 1.96 13.16
CA THR A 671 16.73 2.41 11.89
C THR A 671 16.89 1.27 10.90
N LEU A 672 16.05 0.23 11.04
CA LEU A 672 16.10 -0.95 10.19
C LEU A 672 15.83 -0.58 8.74
N ASP A 673 16.59 -1.18 7.84
CA ASP A 673 16.41 -1.08 6.39
C ASP A 673 15.12 -1.79 5.93
N HIS A 674 14.89 -3.00 6.45
CA HIS A 674 13.72 -3.82 6.17
C HIS A 674 13.11 -4.33 7.49
N ALA A 675 11.79 -4.23 7.63
CA ALA A 675 11.10 -4.63 8.86
C ALA A 675 10.99 -6.15 9.06
N VAL A 676 10.96 -6.92 7.96
CA VAL A 676 10.72 -8.39 7.99
C VAL A 676 12.03 -9.18 7.98
N ASN A 677 12.97 -8.81 7.10
CA ASN A 677 14.31 -9.40 7.00
C ASN A 677 15.39 -8.29 7.15
N PRO A 678 15.63 -7.75 8.36
CA PRO A 678 16.57 -6.65 8.53
C PRO A 678 18.00 -7.09 8.18
N LYS A 679 18.70 -6.30 7.36
CA LYS A 679 20.11 -6.52 6.98
C LYS A 679 21.03 -5.50 7.65
N PHE A 680 20.53 -4.29 7.86
CA PHE A 680 21.27 -3.20 8.50
C PHE A 680 20.42 -2.39 9.46
N GLY A 681 21.07 -1.87 10.49
CA GLY A 681 20.51 -0.87 11.39
C GLY A 681 20.37 -1.38 12.82
N ILE A 682 19.76 -0.55 13.65
CA ILE A 682 19.52 -0.83 15.06
C ILE A 682 18.03 -0.88 15.37
N ASN A 683 17.67 -1.72 16.33
CA ASN A 683 16.36 -1.70 16.98
C ASN A 683 16.59 -1.72 18.49
N TRP A 684 16.21 -0.66 19.17
CA TRP A 684 16.36 -0.53 20.61
C TRP A 684 15.00 -0.21 21.23
N THR A 685 14.67 -0.87 22.33
CA THR A 685 13.49 -0.57 23.13
C THR A 685 13.88 -0.58 24.61
N ALA A 686 13.26 0.30 25.38
CA ALA A 686 13.39 0.36 26.82
C ALA A 686 12.01 0.65 27.42
N SER A 687 11.73 0.05 28.57
CA SER A 687 10.51 0.33 29.32
C SER A 687 10.75 0.34 30.82
N ALA A 688 9.98 1.17 31.52
CA ALA A 688 9.91 1.20 32.97
C ALA A 688 8.44 1.21 33.39
N ALA A 689 8.05 0.33 34.30
CA ALA A 689 6.70 0.23 34.82
C ALA A 689 6.71 0.21 36.34
N HIS A 690 6.11 1.21 36.97
CA HIS A 690 5.86 1.22 38.41
C HIS A 690 4.46 0.65 38.67
N ASN A 691 4.38 -0.45 39.41
CA ASN A 691 3.17 -1.21 39.69
C ASN A 691 2.75 -0.91 41.13
N ILE A 692 1.50 -0.52 41.30
CA ILE A 692 0.84 -0.23 42.56
C ILE A 692 -0.19 -1.33 42.79
N GLY A 693 -0.01 -2.08 43.88
CA GLY A 693 -0.95 -3.12 44.30
C GLY A 693 -2.25 -2.51 44.82
N LEU A 694 -3.39 -3.04 44.38
CA LEU A 694 -4.74 -2.58 44.76
C LEU A 694 -5.50 -3.60 45.62
N THR A 695 -4.93 -4.78 45.86
CA THR A 695 -5.50 -5.82 46.72
C THR A 695 -4.56 -6.15 47.87
N ASP A 696 -5.09 -6.64 49.00
CA ASP A 696 -4.32 -6.88 50.24
C ASP A 696 -3.18 -7.91 50.08
N ASN A 697 -3.20 -8.69 49.00
CA ASN A 697 -2.20 -9.69 48.64
C ASN A 697 -1.17 -9.18 47.59
N THR A 698 -1.11 -7.88 47.34
CA THR A 698 -0.22 -7.28 46.33
C THR A 698 0.73 -6.24 46.92
N ASN A 699 1.94 -6.19 46.37
CA ASN A 699 2.97 -5.23 46.76
C ASN A 699 3.23 -4.23 45.62
N ASN A 700 3.84 -3.10 45.97
CA ASN A 700 4.33 -2.14 44.98
C ASN A 700 5.74 -2.53 44.51
N TYR A 701 5.97 -2.49 43.20
CA TYR A 701 7.26 -2.82 42.61
C TYR A 701 7.49 -2.10 41.28
N THR A 702 8.75 -1.90 40.91
CA THR A 702 9.13 -1.26 39.64
C THR A 702 9.91 -2.22 38.78
N LYS A 703 9.51 -2.37 37.52
CA LYS A 703 10.23 -3.14 36.50
C LYS A 703 10.92 -2.18 35.55
N VAL A 704 12.17 -2.47 35.22
CA VAL A 704 12.92 -1.78 34.15
C VAL A 704 13.46 -2.84 33.20
N GLU A 705 13.30 -2.62 31.91
CA GLU A 705 13.72 -3.54 30.86
C GLU A 705 14.32 -2.75 29.68
N SER A 706 15.39 -3.28 29.08
CA SER A 706 15.98 -2.74 27.85
C SER A 706 16.39 -3.88 26.93
N ASP A 707 16.17 -3.70 25.64
CA ASP A 707 16.48 -4.65 24.57
C ASP A 707 17.08 -3.88 23.39
N PHE A 708 18.26 -4.28 22.94
CA PHE A 708 18.94 -3.67 21.80
C PHE A 708 19.34 -4.76 20.83
N ALA A 709 19.04 -4.56 19.54
CA ALA A 709 19.47 -5.37 18.44
C ALA A 709 20.23 -4.53 17.39
N LEU A 710 21.30 -5.11 16.84
CA LEU A 710 22.13 -4.55 15.78
C LEU A 710 22.25 -5.57 14.64
N PHE A 711 21.99 -5.11 13.43
CA PHE A 711 22.10 -5.90 12.21
C PHE A 711 23.22 -5.34 11.34
N ILE A 712 24.11 -6.22 10.91
CA ILE A 712 25.23 -5.89 10.02
C ILE A 712 25.30 -6.95 8.93
N SER A 713 25.18 -6.54 7.67
CA SER A 713 25.30 -7.43 6.52
C SER A 713 26.49 -7.02 5.65
N PRO A 714 27.72 -7.52 5.89
CA PRO A 714 28.89 -7.15 5.07
C PRO A 714 28.71 -7.44 3.56
N LEU A 715 27.81 -8.36 3.20
CA LEU A 715 27.40 -8.66 1.83
C LEU A 715 25.88 -8.59 1.75
N GLU A 716 25.36 -7.88 0.74
CA GLU A 716 23.92 -7.84 0.44
C GLU A 716 23.48 -9.01 -0.46
N SER A 717 24.39 -9.56 -1.26
CA SER A 717 24.14 -10.71 -2.14
C SER A 717 25.40 -11.58 -2.32
N PRO A 718 25.35 -12.89 -1.97
CA PRO A 718 24.29 -13.50 -1.16
C PRO A 718 24.25 -12.83 0.22
N GLN A 719 23.05 -12.60 0.76
CA GLN A 719 22.88 -11.98 2.08
C GLN A 719 23.63 -12.81 3.12
N VAL A 720 24.54 -12.16 3.84
CA VAL A 720 25.15 -12.68 5.06
C VAL A 720 24.97 -11.65 6.15
N THR A 721 23.93 -11.81 6.97
CA THR A 721 23.59 -10.87 8.03
C THR A 721 23.95 -11.45 9.38
N THR A 722 24.73 -10.71 10.15
CA THR A 722 24.97 -10.99 11.56
C THR A 722 24.10 -10.07 12.41
N ALA A 723 23.30 -10.67 13.28
CA ALA A 723 22.44 -9.98 14.23
C ALA A 723 22.99 -10.20 15.65
N PHE A 724 23.18 -9.10 16.39
CA PHE A 724 23.54 -9.11 17.80
C PHE A 724 22.40 -8.52 18.60
N ARG A 725 21.98 -9.18 19.68
CA ARG A 725 20.95 -8.67 20.58
C ARG A 725 21.44 -8.78 22.01
N PHE A 726 21.26 -7.73 22.78
CA PHE A 726 21.57 -7.71 24.20
C PHE A 726 20.45 -7.02 24.94
N GLY A 727 20.10 -7.57 26.09
CA GLY A 727 19.04 -7.02 26.89
C GLY A 727 19.13 -7.42 28.34
N GLY A 728 18.34 -6.75 29.15
CA GLY A 728 18.28 -7.00 30.57
C GLY A 728 17.03 -6.45 31.20
N ARG A 729 16.68 -7.04 32.34
CA ARG A 729 15.53 -6.66 33.16
C ARG A 729 15.94 -6.65 34.62
N HIS A 730 15.43 -5.68 35.36
CA HIS A 730 15.59 -5.58 36.80
C HIS A 730 14.27 -5.21 37.47
N THR A 731 13.99 -5.78 38.63
CA THR A 731 12.78 -5.52 39.40
C THR A 731 13.11 -5.01 40.80
N PHE A 732 12.65 -3.81 41.13
CA PHE A 732 12.80 -3.18 42.44
C PHE A 732 11.56 -3.43 43.31
N GLY A 733 11.75 -3.64 44.62
CA GLY A 733 10.67 -3.93 45.58
C GLY A 733 10.29 -5.42 45.64
N GLU A 734 9.26 -5.74 46.40
CA GLU A 734 8.72 -7.11 46.49
C GLU A 734 7.81 -7.38 45.29
N PHE A 735 8.19 -8.34 44.45
CA PHE A 735 7.51 -8.64 43.19
C PHE A 735 6.93 -10.05 43.18
N PRO A 736 5.78 -10.26 42.49
CA PRO A 736 5.21 -11.59 42.33
C PRO A 736 6.00 -12.43 41.31
N PHE A 737 6.01 -13.76 41.48
CA PHE A 737 6.84 -14.67 40.67
C PHE A 737 6.55 -14.58 39.15
N PHE A 738 5.31 -14.28 38.77
CA PHE A 738 4.91 -14.15 37.36
C PHE A 738 5.49 -12.90 36.68
N ASP A 739 6.07 -11.99 37.46
CA ASP A 739 6.79 -10.80 36.99
C ASP A 739 8.30 -10.85 37.25
N ALA A 740 8.81 -11.98 37.74
CA ALA A 740 10.24 -12.23 37.81
C ALA A 740 10.91 -12.04 36.45
N ALA A 741 12.11 -11.46 36.45
CA ALA A 741 12.96 -11.41 35.27
C ALA A 741 13.36 -12.84 34.87
N SER A 742 13.21 -13.20 33.59
CA SER A 742 13.42 -14.58 33.15
C SER A 742 14.23 -14.67 31.85
N ILE A 743 14.93 -15.80 31.71
CA ILE A 743 15.57 -16.22 30.46
C ILE A 743 15.05 -17.60 30.03
N GLY A 744 14.95 -17.83 28.72
CA GLY A 744 14.44 -19.09 28.16
C GLY A 744 14.01 -19.02 26.69
N ALA A 745 13.64 -20.17 26.12
CA ALA A 745 13.46 -20.45 24.68
C ALA A 745 13.03 -19.27 23.80
N SER A 746 11.74 -18.93 23.81
CA SER A 746 11.17 -18.02 22.81
C SER A 746 11.50 -16.55 23.05
N SER A 747 11.99 -16.20 24.25
CA SER A 747 12.31 -14.83 24.62
C SER A 747 13.75 -14.45 24.30
N ASN A 748 14.72 -15.24 24.74
CA ASN A 748 16.14 -14.84 24.70
C ASN A 748 17.17 -15.97 24.84
N LEU A 749 16.79 -17.22 25.13
CA LEU A 749 17.75 -18.31 25.36
C LEU A 749 17.25 -19.63 24.75
N ARG A 750 17.52 -19.83 23.44
CA ARG A 750 17.16 -21.06 22.73
C ARG A 750 17.94 -22.27 23.27
N GLY A 751 17.38 -23.46 23.12
CA GLY A 751 17.92 -24.69 23.70
C GLY A 751 17.47 -24.96 25.13
N TYR A 752 16.64 -24.09 25.72
CA TYR A 752 15.99 -24.31 27.02
C TYR A 752 14.47 -24.20 26.86
N ARG A 753 13.71 -24.44 27.94
CA ARG A 753 12.26 -24.18 27.97
C ARG A 753 11.95 -22.68 28.10
N ASN A 754 10.72 -22.28 27.79
CA ASN A 754 10.29 -20.90 28.00
C ASN A 754 10.37 -20.55 29.49
N ASN A 755 10.85 -19.35 29.85
CA ASN A 755 10.98 -18.90 31.24
C ASN A 755 11.68 -19.91 32.17
N ARG A 756 12.77 -20.53 31.69
CA ARG A 756 13.46 -21.62 32.40
C ARG A 756 14.07 -21.17 33.71
N PHE A 757 14.73 -20.02 33.72
CA PHE A 757 15.34 -19.44 34.92
C PHE A 757 14.67 -18.11 35.25
N ALA A 758 14.45 -17.84 36.54
CA ALA A 758 13.73 -16.68 37.02
C ALA A 758 14.46 -16.03 38.21
N GLY A 759 14.52 -14.71 38.23
CA GLY A 759 15.13 -13.94 39.32
C GLY A 759 14.65 -12.50 39.38
N ARG A 760 15.28 -11.71 40.26
CA ARG A 760 15.08 -10.25 40.35
C ARG A 760 15.64 -9.52 39.14
N SER A 761 16.84 -9.95 38.71
CA SER A 761 17.52 -9.42 37.53
C SER A 761 17.72 -10.52 36.50
N ALA A 762 17.74 -10.15 35.23
CA ALA A 762 18.16 -11.01 34.12
C ALA A 762 18.95 -10.19 33.11
N ALA A 763 19.90 -10.84 32.44
CA ALA A 763 20.65 -10.28 31.33
C ALA A 763 20.91 -11.39 30.32
N PHE A 764 20.92 -11.02 29.04
CA PHE A 764 21.16 -11.97 27.96
C PHE A 764 21.92 -11.30 26.81
N ALA A 765 22.61 -12.12 26.05
CA ALA A 765 23.26 -11.76 24.80
C ALA A 765 23.04 -12.86 23.77
N ASN A 766 22.67 -12.48 22.55
CA ASN A 766 22.42 -13.35 21.42
C ASN A 766 23.27 -12.91 20.24
N ALA A 767 23.86 -13.88 19.55
CA ALA A 767 24.45 -13.68 18.24
C ALA A 767 23.83 -14.68 17.27
N GLU A 768 23.38 -14.19 16.12
CA GLU A 768 22.79 -15.00 15.06
C GLU A 768 23.43 -14.60 13.73
N ILE A 769 23.81 -15.59 12.94
CA ILE A 769 24.24 -15.39 11.55
C ILE A 769 23.19 -15.99 10.64
N ARG A 770 22.81 -15.24 9.60
CA ARG A 770 21.85 -15.62 8.58
C ARG A 770 22.53 -15.57 7.23
N THR A 771 22.48 -16.68 6.51
CA THR A 771 23.00 -16.76 5.15
C THR A 771 21.88 -17.16 4.22
N LYS A 772 21.63 -16.34 3.20
CA LYS A 772 20.82 -16.75 2.05
C LYS A 772 21.56 -17.85 1.31
N LEU A 773 20.90 -18.99 1.13
CA LEU A 773 21.44 -20.11 0.36
C LEU A 773 21.08 -20.00 -1.11
N LEU A 774 19.80 -19.78 -1.39
CA LEU A 774 19.27 -19.76 -2.74
C LEU A 774 17.96 -18.98 -2.81
N ASP A 775 17.74 -18.37 -3.96
CA ASP A 775 16.43 -17.88 -4.35
C ASP A 775 15.53 -19.06 -4.66
N VAL A 776 14.44 -19.20 -3.90
CA VAL A 776 13.39 -20.17 -4.18
C VAL A 776 12.38 -19.48 -5.05
N SER A 777 12.22 -20.06 -6.22
CA SER A 777 11.45 -19.42 -7.23
C SER A 777 10.87 -20.59 -8.02
N THR A 778 9.77 -21.11 -7.49
CA THR A 778 9.07 -22.29 -8.00
C THR A 778 7.64 -21.90 -8.30
N LEU A 779 6.88 -22.82 -8.89
CA LEU A 779 5.46 -22.61 -9.09
C LEU A 779 4.71 -22.27 -7.79
N LEU A 780 5.13 -22.84 -6.66
CA LEU A 780 4.39 -22.78 -5.39
C LEU A 780 4.97 -21.78 -4.38
N ALA A 781 6.17 -21.26 -4.60
CA ALA A 781 6.89 -20.44 -3.63
C ALA A 781 7.87 -19.50 -4.34
N ILE A 782 7.80 -18.21 -3.99
CA ILE A 782 8.73 -17.16 -4.43
C ILE A 782 9.30 -16.52 -3.18
N GLY A 783 10.61 -16.48 -3.08
CA GLY A 783 11.26 -15.99 -1.88
C GLY A 783 12.72 -16.41 -1.76
N GLU A 784 13.25 -16.26 -0.57
CA GLU A 784 14.64 -16.57 -0.26
C GLU A 784 14.66 -17.69 0.78
N LEU A 785 15.39 -18.76 0.49
CA LEU A 785 15.68 -19.82 1.45
C LEU A 785 17.09 -19.61 1.98
N GLY A 786 17.24 -19.71 3.30
CA GLY A 786 18.54 -19.58 3.93
C GLY A 786 18.70 -20.42 5.18
N LEU A 787 19.93 -20.40 5.68
CA LEU A 787 20.31 -20.97 6.96
C LEU A 787 20.41 -19.85 8.00
N LEU A 788 20.11 -20.21 9.24
CA LEU A 788 20.51 -19.43 10.40
C LEU A 788 21.33 -20.31 11.35
N GLY A 789 22.30 -19.70 12.02
CA GLY A 789 23.05 -20.29 13.12
C GLY A 789 23.09 -19.30 14.27
N PHE A 790 23.03 -19.78 15.51
CA PHE A 790 22.99 -18.89 16.67
C PHE A 790 23.74 -19.43 17.88
N ILE A 791 24.14 -18.49 18.74
CA ILE A 791 24.57 -18.71 20.10
C ILE A 791 23.87 -17.69 21.01
N ASP A 792 23.24 -18.21 22.05
CA ASP A 792 22.50 -17.46 23.05
C ASP A 792 23.14 -17.71 24.42
N THR A 793 23.26 -16.66 25.22
CA THR A 793 23.69 -16.78 26.62
C THR A 793 22.89 -15.87 27.51
N GLY A 794 22.68 -16.28 28.76
CA GLY A 794 21.97 -15.47 29.74
C GLY A 794 22.17 -15.94 31.16
N ARG A 795 21.84 -15.06 32.09
CA ARG A 795 21.90 -15.30 33.53
C ARG A 795 20.77 -14.56 34.23
N VAL A 796 20.30 -15.13 35.34
CA VAL A 796 19.41 -14.47 36.30
C VAL A 796 20.12 -14.28 37.64
N TRP A 797 19.63 -13.34 38.44
CA TRP A 797 20.14 -13.07 39.78
C TRP A 797 18.99 -12.94 40.78
N THR A 798 19.19 -13.48 41.98
CA THR A 798 18.30 -13.38 43.13
C THR A 798 19.08 -12.88 44.34
N ASP A 799 18.39 -12.31 45.33
CA ASP A 799 19.05 -11.63 46.46
C ASP A 799 19.86 -12.58 47.34
N ASP A 800 19.41 -13.83 47.48
CA ASP A 800 19.99 -14.84 48.38
C ASP A 800 20.81 -15.92 47.65
N GLU A 801 21.26 -15.67 46.42
CA GLU A 801 22.05 -16.63 45.62
C GLU A 801 23.32 -15.97 45.05
N SER A 802 24.46 -16.64 45.24
CA SER A 802 25.71 -16.34 44.55
C SER A 802 26.05 -17.49 43.60
N SER A 803 25.76 -17.31 42.31
CA SER A 803 26.04 -18.30 41.26
C SER A 803 26.79 -17.61 40.13
N ASP A 804 27.94 -18.12 39.68
CA ASP A 804 28.65 -17.58 38.50
C ASP A 804 28.28 -18.23 37.16
N VAL A 805 27.27 -19.08 37.16
CA VAL A 805 26.83 -19.85 35.99
C VAL A 805 26.16 -18.95 34.95
N TRP A 806 26.67 -19.00 33.72
CA TRP A 806 26.02 -18.46 32.53
C TRP A 806 25.44 -19.61 31.72
N HIS A 807 24.13 -19.58 31.50
CA HIS A 807 23.43 -20.58 30.70
C HIS A 807 23.62 -20.26 29.23
N SER A 808 23.95 -21.26 28.42
CA SER A 808 24.27 -21.05 27.01
C SER A 808 23.60 -22.10 26.15
N GLY A 809 22.98 -21.66 25.07
CA GLY A 809 22.39 -22.52 24.07
C GLY A 809 22.87 -22.12 22.68
N TYR A 810 23.02 -23.10 21.79
CA TYR A 810 23.46 -22.86 20.43
C TYR A 810 22.70 -23.76 19.47
N GLY A 811 22.72 -23.42 18.19
CA GLY A 811 22.02 -24.24 17.21
C GLY A 811 21.92 -23.59 15.85
N GLY A 812 20.99 -24.09 15.07
CA GLY A 812 20.76 -23.62 13.72
C GLY A 812 19.41 -24.02 13.18
N GLY A 813 19.11 -23.53 11.99
CA GLY A 813 17.82 -23.72 11.37
C GLY A 813 17.77 -23.25 9.93
N LEU A 814 16.59 -23.39 9.36
CA LEU A 814 16.22 -22.91 8.04
C LEU A 814 15.25 -21.75 8.19
N TRP A 815 15.36 -20.77 7.30
CA TRP A 815 14.37 -19.71 7.17
C TRP A 815 13.97 -19.55 5.72
N PHE A 816 12.71 -19.19 5.52
CA PHE A 816 12.13 -18.90 4.23
C PHE A 816 11.42 -17.55 4.27
N ASN A 817 11.92 -16.60 3.50
CA ASN A 817 11.36 -15.26 3.33
C ASN A 817 10.43 -15.26 2.11
N TYR A 818 9.12 -15.21 2.31
CA TYR A 818 8.15 -15.24 1.22
C TYR A 818 7.87 -13.83 0.72
N ALA A 819 8.48 -13.47 -0.42
CA ALA A 819 8.30 -12.19 -1.12
C ALA A 819 8.39 -10.94 -0.21
N ASP A 820 9.25 -10.95 0.81
CA ASP A 820 9.38 -9.90 1.84
C ASP A 820 8.10 -9.60 2.66
N LEU A 821 7.07 -10.45 2.54
CA LEU A 821 5.81 -10.29 3.27
C LEU A 821 5.91 -10.84 4.69
N PHE A 822 6.54 -12.01 4.84
CA PHE A 822 6.74 -12.68 6.11
C PHE A 822 7.87 -13.71 6.01
N ILE A 823 8.44 -14.06 7.17
CA ILE A 823 9.44 -15.12 7.30
C ILE A 823 8.84 -16.28 8.05
N ILE A 824 9.07 -17.50 7.59
CA ILE A 824 8.87 -18.72 8.35
C ILE A 824 10.25 -19.26 8.69
N GLN A 825 10.51 -19.59 9.95
CA GLN A 825 11.75 -20.25 10.35
C GLN A 825 11.48 -21.48 11.20
N GLY A 826 12.34 -22.48 11.00
CA GLY A 826 12.41 -23.69 11.79
C GLY A 826 13.83 -23.88 12.31
N SER A 827 13.99 -24.02 13.63
CA SER A 827 15.31 -24.14 14.27
C SER A 827 15.32 -25.16 15.39
N VAL A 828 16.53 -25.69 15.66
CA VAL A 828 16.82 -26.58 16.79
C VAL A 828 17.88 -25.91 17.66
N GLY A 829 17.57 -25.71 18.94
CA GLY A 829 18.53 -25.26 19.96
C GLY A 829 18.99 -26.42 20.83
N ILE A 830 20.27 -26.42 21.18
CA ILE A 830 20.96 -27.42 21.99
C ILE A 830 21.52 -26.73 23.23
N SER A 831 21.34 -27.36 24.38
CA SER A 831 21.95 -26.96 25.65
C SER A 831 22.32 -28.18 26.49
N ASP A 832 22.81 -27.94 27.71
CA ASP A 832 23.00 -28.97 28.74
C ASP A 832 21.68 -29.61 29.21
N GLU A 833 20.52 -28.96 29.01
CA GLU A 833 19.19 -29.51 29.30
C GLU A 833 18.55 -30.25 28.10
N GLY A 834 19.22 -30.30 26.96
CA GLY A 834 18.85 -31.09 25.79
C GLY A 834 18.51 -30.28 24.54
N ASN A 835 17.72 -30.90 23.65
CA ASN A 835 17.41 -30.37 22.31
C ASN A 835 15.96 -29.89 22.23
N TYR A 836 15.74 -28.72 21.62
CA TYR A 836 14.43 -28.08 21.55
C TYR A 836 14.16 -27.51 20.16
N GLU A 837 13.08 -27.95 19.53
CA GLU A 837 12.64 -27.47 18.22
C GLU A 837 11.68 -26.28 18.33
N LYS A 838 11.78 -25.37 17.36
CA LYS A 838 10.88 -24.21 17.21
C LYS A 838 10.54 -24.01 15.74
N ILE A 839 9.27 -23.79 15.45
CA ILE A 839 8.80 -23.27 14.16
C ILE A 839 7.93 -22.05 14.42
N GLY A 840 8.13 -20.97 13.67
CA GLY A 840 7.30 -19.78 13.81
C GLY A 840 7.53 -18.74 12.73
N PHE A 841 6.74 -17.66 12.80
CA PHE A 841 6.90 -16.49 11.95
C PHE A 841 7.93 -15.51 12.51
N GLY A 842 8.72 -14.92 11.63
CA GLY A 842 9.75 -13.93 11.97
C GLY A 842 10.99 -14.54 12.61
N PHE A 843 12.06 -13.75 12.63
CA PHE A 843 13.24 -14.07 13.43
C PHE A 843 13.02 -13.70 14.90
N GLN A 844 13.97 -14.07 15.77
CA GLN A 844 13.92 -13.77 17.21
C GLN A 844 14.31 -12.31 17.57
N PHE A 845 14.83 -11.56 16.60
CA PHE A 845 15.45 -10.25 16.80
C PHE A 845 14.52 -9.12 16.37
#